data_AF-A0A9N9Y5G6-F1
#
_entry.id   AF-A0A9N9Y5G6-F1
#
_cell.length_a   1.000
_cell.length_b   1.000
_cell.length_c   1.000
_cell.angle_alpha   90.00
_cell.angle_beta   90.00
_cell.angle_gamma   90.00
#
_symmetry.space_group_name_H-M   'P 1'
#
loop_
_entity.id
_entity.type
_entity.pdbx_description
1 polymer ?
#
loop_
_entity_poly.entity_id
_entity_poly.type
_entity_poly.pdbx_seq_one_letter_code
_entity_poly.pdbx_strand_id
1 'polypeptide(L)'
;MKSNLLDGQSPNWQKQPRAPASMLRMIEKNFLLCCMVAVLTTYLLVSHNWHNASTEKRTHQGYFALPPEDLEYGLEQCASNQVRPVVNWDSAATRLAKARSGPRTVLKNVTLIDGDGQVTPGCIIEIQDGIIVSVSTVASSSETITHSSDTTEIDLHGRVVTPGLVDMHSHIGIRETPQLWATEDVTESSSPATPWGRAVDAIKASDQAFPVVASGGVTTSLVLTGAKNSISGEGAVLKMKRGESVSDLLVNLTEFGGKPQRYLKMAMGENQKRQFQNVPGGPVSRLGESYVYRKAYDNARRVKQSQDMWCEMATTKAGRARIAIEYPRSLEWQTLVDVLRGDVRVNIHGYETEDILAMFDHSDEFGFNITALHHGLHADSVADEVKRRNIAVVGFTDSWGDKWENYNVSLYFPKRIADHGIPLAFTRDHPALHGQFLIYEAQIAHHFGVDAELALSSVMSVPANLIGLDNRHPLRVGASPLQVFIEGQSVVRAASDVWHRSREHLKDAPPSRPESETDKTTNNPVGQENVVITGLSGSFIGVGNKRSQKLQGYNMTAIIQKGRVACVGDEECAKMAEKAAADGAAVVQIQNAFMLPGLTIATRQHGLAEMALEPSTTDGSSSGDDFHNPPETRFGLTLGGIHLQSAYHAGVTRIVTPPLTTGFFHGISARFRAGATSVLDDGAVSDPNVALHFTIGHEAKGLSTPSVSIQIQTLRDLLVSSEPPHPAFQQAAKGSIPVVIYTNNKDVIAHMIALKRETGAHIVIMGGAEAHLLATELSEVDIPVIVAPFWGCEPLFWDSRHCLPGPPLTDSLGPQVLIEAGVTVGIGSWDTMNNHIQSSIWEASWLAGPANQSLALDLVTTNVEKALKLSEAGDVVVYEGNPFEFGARVALSLEEGIVRSFFPNADATE
;
A
#
# COMPACT_ATOMS: atom_id res chain seq x y z
N MET A 1 45.82 0.43 -0.93
CA MET A 1 47.11 1.11 -0.68
C MET A 1 48.28 0.16 -0.95
N LYS A 2 49.53 0.63 -0.88
CA LYS A 2 50.76 -0.11 -1.20
C LYS A 2 51.27 -1.00 -0.05
N SER A 3 52.06 -2.02 -0.42
CA SER A 3 53.27 -2.56 0.25
C SER A 3 53.27 -3.01 1.73
N ASN A 4 53.27 -4.33 1.92
CA ASN A 4 54.25 -5.21 2.61
C ASN A 4 55.11 -4.75 3.83
N LEU A 5 55.43 -5.76 4.66
CA LEU A 5 56.43 -5.86 5.77
C LEU A 5 55.91 -5.38 7.15
N LEU A 6 56.07 -6.08 8.29
CA LEU A 6 56.76 -7.36 8.62
C LEU A 6 56.14 -8.07 9.86
N ASP A 7 56.39 -9.38 9.95
CA ASP A 7 56.50 -10.27 11.12
C ASP A 7 55.58 -10.14 12.38
N GLY A 8 54.88 -11.27 12.66
CA GLY A 8 55.29 -12.08 13.81
C GLY A 8 54.35 -12.20 15.02
N GLN A 9 53.45 -13.19 15.00
CA GLN A 9 53.34 -14.25 16.04
C GLN A 9 52.25 -15.29 15.68
N SER A 10 52.46 -16.55 16.09
CA SER A 10 51.58 -17.68 15.81
C SER A 10 50.69 -18.05 17.01
N PRO A 11 49.53 -18.67 16.75
CA PRO A 11 49.07 -19.74 17.63
C PRO A 11 48.73 -21.04 16.88
N ASN A 12 48.93 -22.14 17.62
CA ASN A 12 48.78 -23.55 17.23
C ASN A 12 47.50 -23.91 16.45
N TRP A 13 47.66 -24.66 15.36
CA TRP A 13 46.61 -25.56 14.85
C TRP A 13 46.87 -27.00 15.28
N GLN A 14 45.91 -27.60 15.98
CA GLN A 14 45.95 -29.01 16.37
C GLN A 14 45.80 -29.93 15.15
N LYS A 15 46.49 -31.07 15.17
CA LYS A 15 46.39 -32.11 14.14
C LYS A 15 45.03 -32.82 14.21
N GLN A 16 44.27 -32.84 13.12
CA GLN A 16 43.22 -33.85 12.93
C GLN A 16 43.84 -35.21 12.53
N PRO A 17 43.23 -36.35 12.94
CA PRO A 17 43.76 -37.68 12.64
C PRO A 17 43.43 -38.12 11.21
N ARG A 18 44.38 -38.79 10.54
CA ARG A 18 44.13 -39.48 9.27
C ARG A 18 43.37 -40.79 9.52
N ALA A 19 42.35 -41.07 8.71
CA ALA A 19 41.63 -42.34 8.75
C ALA A 19 42.54 -43.54 8.37
N PRO A 20 42.35 -44.73 8.98
CA PRO A 20 43.19 -45.89 8.73
C PRO A 20 42.96 -46.50 7.34
N ALA A 21 44.06 -46.97 6.72
CA ALA A 21 44.09 -47.48 5.34
C ALA A 21 43.21 -48.73 5.08
N SER A 22 42.67 -49.37 6.13
CA SER A 22 41.69 -50.45 6.03
C SER A 22 40.32 -49.96 5.52
N MET A 23 39.92 -48.73 5.87
CA MET A 23 38.59 -48.19 5.51
C MET A 23 38.51 -47.84 4.01
N LEU A 24 39.59 -47.28 3.44
CA LEU A 24 39.69 -46.97 2.00
C LEU A 24 39.57 -48.23 1.12
N ARG A 25 40.22 -49.34 1.49
CA ARG A 25 40.13 -50.61 0.75
C ARG A 25 38.75 -51.27 0.81
N MET A 26 37.93 -50.93 1.82
CA MET A 26 36.55 -51.40 1.91
C MET A 26 35.62 -50.58 1.00
N ILE A 27 35.86 -49.27 0.90
CA ILE A 27 35.13 -48.36 0.00
C ILE A 27 35.40 -48.74 -1.47
N GLU A 28 36.65 -48.98 -1.87
CA GLU A 28 36.99 -49.39 -3.24
C GLU A 28 36.31 -50.70 -3.67
N LYS A 29 36.27 -51.71 -2.78
CA LYS A 29 35.62 -53.00 -3.06
C LYS A 29 34.10 -52.87 -3.20
N ASN A 30 33.47 -52.06 -2.35
CA ASN A 30 32.03 -51.83 -2.42
C ASN A 30 31.66 -51.01 -3.67
N PHE A 31 32.49 -50.04 -4.07
CA PHE A 31 32.27 -49.26 -5.29
C PHE A 31 32.37 -50.14 -6.55
N LEU A 32 33.40 -50.99 -6.65
CA LEU A 32 33.54 -51.97 -7.74
C LEU A 32 32.37 -52.96 -7.80
N LEU A 33 31.86 -53.41 -6.65
CA LEU A 33 30.70 -54.30 -6.59
C LEU A 33 29.42 -53.58 -7.08
N CYS A 34 29.18 -52.33 -6.65
CA CYS A 34 28.05 -51.52 -7.14
C CYS A 34 28.13 -51.27 -8.65
N CYS A 35 29.32 -50.95 -9.19
CA CYS A 35 29.51 -50.79 -10.63
C CYS A 35 29.21 -52.09 -11.41
N MET A 36 29.67 -53.25 -10.91
CA MET A 36 29.37 -54.53 -11.55
C MET A 36 27.88 -54.88 -11.50
N VAL A 37 27.20 -54.62 -10.38
CA VAL A 37 25.73 -54.81 -10.27
C VAL A 37 24.98 -53.89 -11.24
N ALA A 38 25.37 -52.61 -11.34
CA ALA A 38 24.74 -51.65 -12.25
C ALA A 38 24.93 -52.02 -13.73
N VAL A 39 26.11 -52.52 -14.12
CA VAL A 39 26.34 -53.03 -15.48
C VAL A 39 25.50 -54.29 -15.73
N LEU A 40 25.40 -55.20 -14.76
CA LEU A 40 24.57 -56.41 -14.90
C LEU A 40 23.08 -56.10 -15.02
N THR A 41 22.53 -55.19 -14.20
CA THR A 41 21.11 -54.79 -14.29
C THR A 41 20.84 -54.03 -15.59
N THR A 42 21.75 -53.17 -16.04
CA THR A 42 21.60 -52.49 -17.34
C THR A 42 21.61 -53.50 -18.49
N TYR A 43 22.52 -54.49 -18.48
CA TYR A 43 22.57 -55.54 -19.50
C TYR A 43 21.33 -56.44 -19.47
N LEU A 44 20.81 -56.78 -18.29
CA LEU A 44 19.57 -57.55 -18.11
C LEU A 44 18.33 -56.77 -18.57
N LEU A 45 18.23 -55.47 -18.27
CA LEU A 45 17.13 -54.61 -18.73
C LEU A 45 17.16 -54.42 -20.25
N VAL A 46 18.33 -54.16 -20.85
CA VAL A 46 18.48 -54.02 -22.30
C VAL A 46 18.20 -55.33 -23.01
N SER A 47 18.69 -56.48 -22.51
CA SER A 47 18.40 -57.78 -23.12
C SER A 47 16.93 -58.20 -22.96
N HIS A 48 16.28 -57.90 -21.83
CA HIS A 48 14.85 -58.15 -21.65
C HIS A 48 13.99 -57.30 -22.60
N ASN A 49 14.29 -56.00 -22.73
CA ASN A 49 13.63 -55.12 -23.68
C ASN A 49 13.88 -55.55 -25.14
N TRP A 50 15.09 -56.00 -25.48
CA TRP A 50 15.41 -56.43 -26.84
C TRP A 50 14.75 -57.78 -27.19
N HIS A 51 14.60 -58.70 -26.22
CA HIS A 51 13.85 -59.94 -26.43
C HIS A 51 12.35 -59.66 -26.62
N ASN A 52 11.74 -58.81 -25.78
CA ASN A 52 10.34 -58.40 -25.94
C ASN A 52 10.10 -57.66 -27.27
N ALA A 53 11.02 -56.80 -27.72
CA ALA A 53 10.95 -56.15 -29.02
C ALA A 53 11.13 -57.10 -30.22
N SER A 54 11.60 -58.33 -30.01
CA SER A 54 11.85 -59.31 -31.08
C SER A 54 10.74 -60.36 -31.27
N THR A 55 9.79 -60.46 -30.33
CA THR A 55 8.74 -61.49 -30.32
C THR A 55 7.35 -61.00 -30.73
N GLU A 56 7.13 -59.68 -30.87
CA GLU A 56 5.92 -59.15 -31.51
C GLU A 56 5.93 -59.35 -33.03
N LYS A 57 5.60 -60.58 -33.43
CA LYS A 57 5.17 -60.88 -34.80
C LYS A 57 3.92 -60.07 -35.13
N ARG A 58 4.02 -59.21 -36.15
CA ARG A 58 2.93 -58.61 -36.95
C ARG A 58 1.58 -59.32 -36.77
N THR A 59 0.76 -58.82 -35.86
CA THR A 59 -0.70 -58.97 -35.87
C THR A 59 -1.31 -57.73 -36.53
N HIS A 60 -2.53 -57.86 -37.05
CA HIS A 60 -3.12 -56.89 -37.97
C HIS A 60 -3.21 -55.47 -37.38
N GLN A 61 -2.88 -54.46 -38.20
CA GLN A 61 -3.27 -53.07 -37.96
C GLN A 61 -4.80 -52.92 -38.03
N GLY A 62 -5.48 -53.27 -36.94
CA GLY A 62 -6.72 -52.59 -36.60
C GLY A 62 -6.36 -51.16 -36.22
N TYR A 63 -7.04 -50.18 -36.83
CA TYR A 63 -7.00 -48.82 -36.31
C TYR A 63 -7.60 -48.87 -34.91
N PHE A 64 -6.80 -48.66 -33.87
CA PHE A 64 -7.30 -48.44 -32.53
C PHE A 64 -8.04 -47.10 -32.55
N ALA A 65 -9.36 -47.18 -32.72
CA ALA A 65 -10.24 -46.03 -32.58
C ALA A 65 -10.15 -45.53 -31.13
N LEU A 66 -10.09 -44.22 -30.96
CA LEU A 66 -10.15 -43.58 -29.65
C LEU A 66 -11.41 -44.06 -28.88
N PRO A 67 -11.35 -44.31 -27.56
CA PRO A 67 -12.53 -44.66 -26.77
C PRO A 67 -13.66 -43.64 -26.96
N PRO A 68 -14.94 -44.06 -26.99
CA PRO A 68 -16.06 -43.16 -27.20
C PRO A 68 -16.09 -41.97 -26.23
N GLU A 69 -15.74 -42.20 -24.97
CA GLU A 69 -15.65 -41.21 -23.90
C GLU A 69 -14.59 -40.12 -24.16
N ASP A 70 -13.40 -40.50 -24.64
CA ASP A 70 -12.32 -39.56 -24.96
C ASP A 70 -12.62 -38.77 -26.25
N LEU A 71 -13.32 -39.41 -27.20
CA LEU A 71 -13.81 -38.75 -28.41
C LEU A 71 -14.93 -37.76 -28.09
N GLU A 72 -15.85 -38.10 -27.21
CA GLU A 72 -16.93 -37.23 -26.73
C GLU A 72 -16.35 -36.03 -25.96
N TYR A 73 -15.48 -36.26 -24.98
CA TYR A 73 -14.76 -35.22 -24.26
C TYR A 73 -14.02 -34.27 -25.22
N GLY A 74 -13.28 -34.81 -26.19
CA GLY A 74 -12.57 -33.98 -27.17
C GLY A 74 -13.51 -33.15 -28.06
N LEU A 75 -14.67 -33.70 -28.45
CA LEU A 75 -15.70 -32.95 -29.17
C LEU A 75 -16.32 -31.83 -28.33
N GLU A 76 -16.53 -32.05 -27.03
CA GLU A 76 -16.96 -31.01 -26.08
C GLU A 76 -15.91 -29.90 -25.94
N GLN A 77 -14.62 -30.25 -25.82
CA GLN A 77 -13.54 -29.26 -25.79
C GLN A 77 -13.49 -28.46 -27.09
N CYS A 78 -13.69 -29.09 -28.24
CA CYS A 78 -13.75 -28.39 -29.52
C CYS A 78 -14.95 -27.45 -29.65
N ALA A 79 -16.11 -27.80 -29.09
CA ALA A 79 -17.25 -26.89 -28.98
C ALA A 79 -16.93 -25.72 -28.03
N SER A 80 -16.37 -26.01 -26.85
CA SER A 80 -15.93 -25.03 -25.86
C SER A 80 -14.91 -24.03 -26.43
N ASN A 81 -13.96 -24.47 -27.27
CA ASN A 81 -12.96 -23.60 -27.91
C ASN A 81 -13.57 -22.48 -28.80
N GLN A 82 -14.80 -22.66 -29.28
CA GLN A 82 -15.55 -21.68 -30.07
C GLN A 82 -16.39 -20.71 -29.22
N VAL A 83 -16.59 -21.00 -27.93
CA VAL A 83 -17.33 -20.14 -27.00
C VAL A 83 -16.35 -19.17 -26.33
N ARG A 84 -16.71 -17.88 -26.29
CA ARG A 84 -15.98 -16.82 -25.58
C ARG A 84 -16.71 -16.46 -24.26
N PRO A 85 -16.02 -15.83 -23.29
CA PRO A 85 -16.68 -15.11 -22.21
C PRO A 85 -17.54 -13.98 -22.78
N VAL A 86 -18.67 -13.69 -22.14
CA VAL A 86 -19.59 -12.60 -22.54
C VAL A 86 -19.84 -11.69 -21.35
N VAL A 87 -19.64 -10.38 -21.54
CA VAL A 87 -20.12 -9.36 -20.60
C VAL A 87 -21.41 -8.79 -21.15
N ASN A 88 -22.47 -8.83 -20.34
CA ASN A 88 -23.73 -8.19 -20.67
C ASN A 88 -23.74 -6.76 -20.10
N TRP A 89 -23.47 -5.77 -20.96
CA TRP A 89 -23.51 -4.36 -20.57
C TRP A 89 -24.93 -3.83 -20.30
N ASP A 90 -25.97 -4.56 -20.71
CA ASP A 90 -27.39 -4.29 -20.38
C ASP A 90 -27.85 -5.10 -19.15
N SER A 91 -26.93 -5.57 -18.30
CA SER A 91 -27.26 -6.45 -17.17
C SER A 91 -28.20 -5.79 -16.16
N ALA A 92 -28.02 -4.50 -15.88
CA ALA A 92 -28.90 -3.74 -15.00
C ALA A 92 -30.34 -3.74 -15.53
N ALA A 93 -30.55 -3.34 -16.78
CA ALA A 93 -31.87 -3.35 -17.42
C ALA A 93 -32.50 -4.75 -17.44
N THR A 94 -31.70 -5.79 -17.71
CA THR A 94 -32.14 -7.19 -17.70
C THR A 94 -32.56 -7.67 -16.30
N ARG A 95 -31.85 -7.25 -15.25
CA ARG A 95 -32.14 -7.58 -13.84
C ARG A 95 -33.31 -6.78 -13.27
N LEU A 96 -33.57 -5.58 -13.81
CA LEU A 96 -34.71 -4.72 -13.51
C LEU A 96 -36.02 -5.20 -14.17
N ALA A 97 -35.95 -5.73 -15.38
CA ALA A 97 -37.11 -6.23 -16.13
C ALA A 97 -37.78 -7.48 -15.51
N LYS A 98 -37.11 -8.16 -14.57
CA LYS A 98 -37.67 -9.30 -13.83
C LYS A 98 -38.53 -8.79 -12.68
N ALA A 99 -39.80 -9.19 -12.64
CA ALA A 99 -40.66 -8.96 -11.47
C ALA A 99 -40.08 -9.65 -10.22
N ARG A 100 -40.00 -8.94 -9.10
CA ARG A 100 -39.38 -9.40 -7.84
C ARG A 100 -40.41 -9.46 -6.72
N SER A 101 -40.26 -10.46 -5.85
CA SER A 101 -41.02 -10.62 -4.61
C SER A 101 -40.04 -10.91 -3.47
N GLY A 102 -40.07 -10.13 -2.41
CA GLY A 102 -39.15 -10.26 -1.27
C GLY A 102 -39.20 -9.03 -0.35
N PRO A 103 -38.23 -8.87 0.56
CA PRO A 103 -38.11 -7.67 1.39
C PRO A 103 -37.90 -6.42 0.53
N ARG A 104 -38.55 -5.32 0.90
CA ARG A 104 -38.38 -3.99 0.27
C ARG A 104 -37.73 -3.03 1.26
N THR A 105 -36.75 -2.26 0.81
CA THR A 105 -36.12 -1.18 1.57
C THR A 105 -36.18 0.11 0.76
N VAL A 106 -36.61 1.20 1.39
CA VAL A 106 -36.71 2.53 0.75
C VAL A 106 -35.84 3.51 1.53
N LEU A 107 -34.79 4.01 0.88
CA LEU A 107 -33.92 5.06 1.40
C LEU A 107 -34.48 6.41 0.96
N LYS A 108 -34.78 7.30 1.91
CA LYS A 108 -35.38 8.62 1.65
C LYS A 108 -34.40 9.75 1.96
N ASN A 109 -34.59 10.89 1.27
CA ASN A 109 -33.79 12.11 1.46
C ASN A 109 -32.28 11.82 1.33
N VAL A 110 -31.91 11.21 0.22
CA VAL A 110 -30.56 10.72 -0.06
C VAL A 110 -29.82 11.74 -0.90
N THR A 111 -28.55 11.99 -0.62
CA THR A 111 -27.63 12.53 -1.64
C THR A 111 -27.07 11.33 -2.39
N LEU A 112 -27.65 11.01 -3.54
CA LEU A 112 -27.04 10.00 -4.41
C LEU A 112 -25.74 10.61 -4.95
N ILE A 113 -24.70 9.80 -5.05
CA ILE A 113 -23.70 10.02 -6.09
C ILE A 113 -23.69 8.74 -6.93
N ASP A 114 -23.79 8.82 -8.25
CA ASP A 114 -23.58 7.65 -9.11
C ASP A 114 -22.09 7.46 -9.37
N GLY A 115 -21.63 6.26 -9.71
CA GLY A 115 -20.20 6.03 -9.90
C GLY A 115 -19.66 6.27 -11.30
N ASP A 116 -20.35 7.09 -12.10
CA ASP A 116 -19.65 7.93 -13.06
C ASP A 116 -19.11 9.20 -12.37
N GLY A 117 -19.59 9.49 -11.15
CA GLY A 117 -19.12 10.53 -10.23
C GLY A 117 -20.19 11.56 -9.87
N GLN A 118 -21.38 11.51 -10.49
CA GLN A 118 -22.33 12.63 -10.50
C GLN A 118 -23.15 12.73 -9.21
N VAL A 119 -23.18 13.92 -8.61
CA VAL A 119 -23.87 14.20 -7.34
C VAL A 119 -25.33 14.63 -7.58
N THR A 120 -26.29 13.85 -7.08
CA THR A 120 -27.74 14.15 -7.14
C THR A 120 -28.37 14.20 -5.74
N PRO A 121 -28.69 15.39 -5.20
CA PRO A 121 -29.34 15.53 -3.89
C PRO A 121 -30.85 15.28 -3.94
N GLY A 122 -31.43 14.86 -2.81
CA GLY A 122 -32.89 14.71 -2.66
C GLY A 122 -33.47 13.49 -3.37
N CYS A 123 -32.68 12.42 -3.46
CA CYS A 123 -33.09 11.14 -4.03
C CYS A 123 -33.91 10.27 -3.06
N ILE A 124 -34.69 9.38 -3.65
CA ILE A 124 -35.32 8.21 -3.04
C ILE A 124 -34.79 7.00 -3.80
N ILE A 125 -34.26 6.01 -3.09
CA ILE A 125 -33.71 4.77 -3.65
C ILE A 125 -34.53 3.60 -3.12
N GLU A 126 -35.11 2.80 -4.02
CA GLU A 126 -35.84 1.59 -3.66
C GLU A 126 -35.01 0.34 -3.96
N ILE A 127 -34.93 -0.55 -2.98
CA ILE A 127 -34.24 -1.83 -3.06
C ILE A 127 -35.29 -2.93 -2.83
N GLN A 128 -35.35 -3.90 -3.73
CA GLN A 128 -36.30 -5.01 -3.69
C GLN A 128 -35.53 -6.30 -3.95
N ASP A 129 -35.58 -7.24 -2.99
CA ASP A 129 -34.84 -8.51 -3.08
C ASP A 129 -33.33 -8.28 -3.42
N GLY A 130 -32.71 -7.41 -2.62
CA GLY A 130 -31.29 -7.07 -2.67
C GLY A 130 -30.80 -6.29 -3.90
N ILE A 131 -31.68 -5.88 -4.80
CA ILE A 131 -31.33 -5.12 -6.00
C ILE A 131 -32.10 -3.78 -6.02
N ILE A 132 -31.41 -2.71 -6.41
CA ILE A 132 -32.01 -1.39 -6.63
C ILE A 132 -33.01 -1.52 -7.78
N VAL A 133 -34.28 -1.18 -7.55
CA VAL A 133 -35.36 -1.24 -8.55
C VAL A 133 -35.83 0.12 -9.04
N SER A 134 -35.62 1.18 -8.25
CA SER A 134 -35.84 2.54 -8.71
C SER A 134 -34.94 3.54 -7.99
N VAL A 135 -34.64 4.62 -8.71
CA VAL A 135 -34.03 5.85 -8.18
C VAL A 135 -34.88 6.99 -8.71
N SER A 136 -35.34 7.88 -7.83
CA SER A 136 -36.15 9.05 -8.22
C SER A 136 -35.79 10.25 -7.35
N THR A 137 -36.07 11.46 -7.82
CA THR A 137 -35.94 12.68 -6.99
C THR A 137 -37.30 13.03 -6.38
N VAL A 138 -37.29 13.70 -5.22
CA VAL A 138 -38.51 14.21 -4.56
C VAL A 138 -39.31 15.17 -5.46
N ALA A 139 -38.65 15.86 -6.41
CA ALA A 139 -39.32 16.71 -7.39
C ALA A 139 -40.03 15.92 -8.51
N SER A 140 -39.59 14.70 -8.80
CA SER A 140 -40.17 13.79 -9.80
C SER A 140 -41.20 12.80 -9.23
N SER A 141 -41.25 12.60 -7.91
CA SER A 141 -42.14 11.62 -7.28
C SER A 141 -43.57 12.16 -7.12
N SER A 142 -44.41 11.99 -8.14
CA SER A 142 -45.86 12.17 -8.02
C SER A 142 -46.61 10.96 -7.44
N GLU A 143 -45.90 9.85 -7.22
CA GLU A 143 -46.49 8.58 -6.78
C GLU A 143 -46.47 8.43 -5.26
N THR A 144 -47.60 7.97 -4.71
CA THR A 144 -47.69 7.56 -3.31
C THR A 144 -46.92 6.25 -3.14
N ILE A 145 -45.82 6.26 -2.38
CA ILE A 145 -45.07 5.03 -2.05
C ILE A 145 -46.04 4.03 -1.42
N THR A 146 -46.33 2.95 -2.12
CA THR A 146 -47.31 1.94 -1.68
C THR A 146 -46.73 1.14 -0.52
N HIS A 147 -47.17 1.45 0.69
CA HIS A 147 -46.74 0.75 1.90
C HIS A 147 -47.30 -0.68 1.92
N SER A 148 -46.43 -1.68 1.74
CA SER A 148 -46.70 -3.06 2.19
C SER A 148 -46.21 -3.23 3.63
N SER A 149 -46.69 -4.27 4.33
CA SER A 149 -46.21 -4.62 5.68
C SER A 149 -44.71 -4.92 5.76
N ASP A 150 -44.11 -5.25 4.62
CA ASP A 150 -42.75 -5.79 4.52
C ASP A 150 -41.75 -4.74 3.94
N THR A 151 -42.16 -3.46 3.94
CA THR A 151 -41.34 -2.32 3.50
C THR A 151 -40.62 -1.68 4.69
N THR A 152 -39.28 -1.71 4.66
CA THR A 152 -38.42 -0.96 5.60
C THR A 152 -38.11 0.42 5.04
N GLU A 153 -38.51 1.49 5.72
CA GLU A 153 -38.15 2.86 5.32
C GLU A 153 -37.01 3.40 6.18
N ILE A 154 -36.04 4.06 5.55
CA ILE A 154 -34.90 4.69 6.22
C ILE A 154 -34.74 6.11 5.68
N ASP A 155 -35.04 7.13 6.50
CA ASP A 155 -34.68 8.52 6.19
C ASP A 155 -33.19 8.72 6.48
N LEU A 156 -32.46 9.14 5.45
CA LEU A 156 -31.02 9.37 5.50
C LEU A 156 -30.66 10.84 5.73
N HIS A 157 -31.63 11.74 5.88
CA HIS A 157 -31.42 13.14 6.30
C HIS A 157 -30.39 13.93 5.46
N GLY A 158 -30.26 13.63 4.17
CA GLY A 158 -29.30 14.23 3.25
C GLY A 158 -27.95 13.51 3.17
N ARG A 159 -27.75 12.41 3.92
CA ARG A 159 -26.54 11.56 3.85
C ARG A 159 -26.33 11.00 2.44
N VAL A 160 -25.07 10.69 2.17
CA VAL A 160 -24.64 10.22 0.87
C VAL A 160 -24.76 8.69 0.75
N VAL A 161 -25.24 8.20 -0.39
CA VAL A 161 -25.35 6.77 -0.76
C VAL A 161 -25.05 6.60 -2.24
N THR A 162 -24.55 5.42 -2.61
CA THR A 162 -24.05 5.06 -3.94
C THR A 162 -24.11 3.51 -4.13
N PRO A 163 -23.82 2.91 -5.31
CA PRO A 163 -23.81 1.42 -5.50
C PRO A 163 -22.52 0.65 -5.94
N GLY A 164 -21.60 0.27 -5.03
CA GLY A 164 -20.44 -0.66 -5.14
C GLY A 164 -18.98 -0.13 -5.35
N LEU A 165 -18.08 -0.08 -4.32
CA LEU A 165 -16.63 0.21 -4.49
C LEU A 165 -15.95 -1.10 -4.90
N VAL A 166 -14.97 -1.01 -5.79
CA VAL A 166 -14.33 -2.17 -6.42
C VAL A 166 -12.80 -2.02 -6.43
N ASP A 167 -12.10 -2.91 -5.74
CA ASP A 167 -10.63 -3.02 -5.82
C ASP A 167 -10.23 -4.05 -6.87
N MET A 168 -9.73 -3.63 -8.04
CA MET A 168 -9.34 -4.57 -9.08
C MET A 168 -7.93 -5.18 -8.91
N HIS A 169 -7.26 -4.94 -7.78
CA HIS A 169 -5.99 -5.62 -7.45
C HIS A 169 -5.85 -5.84 -5.94
N SER A 170 -6.18 -7.04 -5.46
CA SER A 170 -5.99 -7.39 -4.05
C SER A 170 -5.34 -8.76 -3.86
N HIS A 171 -4.78 -8.99 -2.67
CA HIS A 171 -4.31 -10.29 -2.19
C HIS A 171 -5.13 -10.79 -0.98
N ILE A 172 -6.26 -10.13 -0.66
CA ILE A 172 -7.15 -10.53 0.45
C ILE A 172 -7.58 -12.00 0.35
N GLY A 173 -7.62 -12.70 1.49
CA GLY A 173 -7.96 -14.13 1.56
C GLY A 173 -6.84 -15.09 1.12
N ILE A 174 -5.91 -14.69 0.25
CA ILE A 174 -4.70 -15.49 -0.08
C ILE A 174 -3.44 -15.01 0.68
N ARG A 175 -3.53 -13.83 1.33
CA ARG A 175 -2.57 -13.31 2.29
C ARG A 175 -3.28 -13.04 3.61
N GLU A 176 -3.65 -14.11 4.31
CA GLU A 176 -4.52 -14.06 5.49
C GLU A 176 -3.96 -13.14 6.59
N THR A 177 -4.84 -12.41 7.26
CA THR A 177 -4.51 -11.53 8.39
C THR A 177 -4.87 -12.19 9.74
N PRO A 178 -3.93 -12.31 10.71
CA PRO A 178 -2.52 -11.89 10.68
C PRO A 178 -1.66 -12.77 9.76
N GLN A 179 -0.66 -12.15 9.13
CA GLN A 179 0.29 -12.84 8.27
C GLN A 179 1.18 -13.77 9.09
N LEU A 180 1.18 -15.05 8.72
CA LEU A 180 2.04 -16.08 9.26
C LEU A 180 2.75 -16.78 8.10
N TRP A 181 3.92 -17.33 8.34
CA TRP A 181 4.66 -18.10 7.33
C TRP A 181 3.85 -19.26 6.71
N ALA A 182 2.86 -19.77 7.47
CA ALA A 182 2.00 -20.88 7.09
C ALA A 182 0.70 -20.46 6.37
N THR A 183 0.47 -19.15 6.19
CA THR A 183 -0.74 -18.57 5.56
C THR A 183 -0.43 -17.62 4.40
N GLU A 184 0.84 -17.58 3.97
CA GLU A 184 1.34 -16.79 2.83
C GLU A 184 1.24 -17.63 1.53
N ASP A 185 0.05 -17.65 0.94
CA ASP A 185 -0.28 -18.43 -0.28
C ASP A 185 -0.30 -17.56 -1.57
N VAL A 186 0.28 -16.35 -1.54
CA VAL A 186 0.11 -15.32 -2.59
C VAL A 186 0.84 -15.63 -3.89
N THR A 187 1.99 -16.31 -3.83
CA THR A 187 2.75 -16.68 -5.03
C THR A 187 3.51 -17.99 -4.86
N GLU A 188 3.20 -18.96 -5.72
CA GLU A 188 3.93 -20.21 -5.83
C GLU A 188 5.30 -20.00 -6.50
N SER A 189 6.32 -19.73 -5.68
CA SER A 189 7.65 -19.30 -6.15
C SER A 189 8.61 -20.42 -6.58
N SER A 190 8.15 -21.66 -6.74
CA SER A 190 8.96 -22.79 -7.25
C SER A 190 9.35 -22.68 -8.74
N SER A 191 8.68 -21.81 -9.51
CA SER A 191 8.96 -21.57 -10.94
C SER A 191 8.68 -20.09 -11.30
N PRO A 192 9.46 -19.46 -12.20
CA PRO A 192 9.15 -18.11 -12.67
C PRO A 192 7.91 -18.04 -13.57
N ALA A 193 7.35 -19.18 -13.99
CA ALA A 193 6.07 -19.26 -14.66
C ALA A 193 5.20 -20.36 -14.04
N THR A 194 4.08 -19.97 -13.44
CA THR A 194 3.06 -20.84 -12.81
C THR A 194 1.63 -20.50 -13.28
N PRO A 195 1.34 -20.42 -14.60
CA PRO A 195 0.00 -20.11 -15.13
C PRO A 195 -1.09 -21.12 -14.72
N TRP A 196 -0.71 -22.28 -14.19
CA TRP A 196 -1.58 -23.32 -13.64
C TRP A 196 -2.05 -23.05 -12.20
N GLY A 197 -1.39 -22.15 -11.46
CA GLY A 197 -1.80 -21.74 -10.12
C GLY A 197 -3.08 -20.89 -10.17
N ARG A 198 -3.91 -20.93 -9.12
CA ARG A 198 -5.19 -20.20 -9.06
C ARG A 198 -5.46 -19.71 -7.65
N ALA A 199 -5.83 -18.45 -7.49
CA ALA A 199 -6.16 -17.86 -6.18
C ALA A 199 -7.29 -18.62 -5.46
N VAL A 200 -8.26 -19.18 -6.19
CA VAL A 200 -9.37 -19.97 -5.62
C VAL A 200 -8.94 -21.19 -4.81
N ASP A 201 -7.75 -21.73 -5.06
CA ASP A 201 -7.22 -22.89 -4.33
C ASP A 201 -6.60 -22.49 -2.97
N ALA A 202 -6.35 -21.19 -2.75
CA ALA A 202 -5.69 -20.63 -1.58
C ALA A 202 -6.62 -19.84 -0.64
N ILE A 203 -7.70 -19.24 -1.17
CA ILE A 203 -8.56 -18.28 -0.43
C ILE A 203 -9.09 -18.87 0.90
N LYS A 204 -8.76 -18.21 2.01
CA LYS A 204 -9.31 -18.45 3.34
C LYS A 204 -10.58 -17.60 3.52
N ALA A 205 -11.76 -18.19 3.39
CA ALA A 205 -13.03 -17.46 3.58
C ALA A 205 -13.22 -16.89 5.01
N SER A 206 -12.44 -17.40 5.97
CA SER A 206 -12.36 -16.96 7.37
C SER A 206 -11.47 -15.73 7.62
N ASP A 207 -10.76 -15.22 6.61
CA ASP A 207 -9.80 -14.11 6.76
C ASP A 207 -10.47 -12.89 7.41
N GLN A 208 -9.85 -12.38 8.48
CA GLN A 208 -10.36 -11.27 9.26
C GLN A 208 -10.29 -9.94 8.49
N ALA A 209 -9.49 -9.87 7.42
CA ALA A 209 -9.43 -8.72 6.53
C ALA A 209 -10.76 -8.45 5.81
N PHE A 210 -11.59 -9.46 5.48
CA PHE A 210 -12.84 -9.27 4.73
C PHE A 210 -13.78 -8.22 5.35
N PRO A 211 -14.21 -8.34 6.62
CA PRO A 211 -15.05 -7.30 7.26
C PRO A 211 -14.32 -5.97 7.43
N VAL A 212 -12.99 -5.96 7.60
CA VAL A 212 -12.19 -4.72 7.76
C VAL A 212 -12.18 -3.93 6.45
N VAL A 213 -11.82 -4.56 5.33
CA VAL A 213 -11.84 -3.95 4.00
C VAL A 213 -13.27 -3.57 3.59
N ALA A 214 -14.27 -4.43 3.88
CA ALA A 214 -15.68 -4.10 3.69
C ALA A 214 -16.13 -2.85 4.45
N SER A 215 -15.58 -2.60 5.64
CA SER A 215 -15.93 -1.43 6.45
C SER A 215 -15.48 -0.10 5.82
N GLY A 216 -14.53 -0.13 4.89
CA GLY A 216 -14.13 0.98 4.04
C GLY A 216 -15.05 1.23 2.84
N GLY A 217 -16.07 0.37 2.64
CA GLY A 217 -17.04 0.46 1.55
C GLY A 217 -16.67 -0.41 0.35
N VAL A 218 -15.49 -1.04 0.34
CA VAL A 218 -15.09 -2.00 -0.69
C VAL A 218 -16.04 -3.19 -0.68
N THR A 219 -16.78 -3.42 -1.76
CA THR A 219 -17.79 -4.49 -1.83
C THR A 219 -17.34 -5.68 -2.66
N THR A 220 -16.40 -5.47 -3.57
CA THR A 220 -15.95 -6.43 -4.56
C THR A 220 -14.45 -6.24 -4.77
N SER A 221 -13.69 -7.33 -4.85
CA SER A 221 -12.27 -7.25 -5.21
C SER A 221 -11.90 -8.33 -6.23
N LEU A 222 -11.03 -7.99 -7.18
CA LEU A 222 -10.31 -8.98 -7.98
C LEU A 222 -9.05 -9.38 -7.21
N VAL A 223 -9.10 -10.56 -6.61
CA VAL A 223 -7.97 -11.18 -5.92
C VAL A 223 -7.04 -11.76 -6.98
N LEU A 224 -5.86 -11.17 -7.14
CA LEU A 224 -4.81 -11.63 -8.05
C LEU A 224 -3.74 -12.37 -7.26
N THR A 225 -3.02 -13.29 -7.88
CA THR A 225 -1.75 -13.78 -7.33
C THR A 225 -0.69 -12.66 -7.36
N GLY A 226 0.39 -12.84 -6.61
CA GLY A 226 1.43 -11.81 -6.42
C GLY A 226 2.34 -11.57 -7.62
N ALA A 227 3.30 -10.67 -7.45
CA ALA A 227 4.22 -10.23 -8.50
C ALA A 227 5.60 -10.91 -8.48
N LYS A 228 5.82 -11.96 -7.66
CA LYS A 228 7.14 -12.61 -7.55
C LYS A 228 7.53 -13.43 -8.80
N ASN A 229 6.56 -13.89 -9.60
CA ASN A 229 6.78 -14.67 -10.82
C ASN A 229 6.50 -13.83 -12.07
N SER A 230 7.11 -14.17 -13.21
CA SER A 230 6.79 -13.53 -14.50
C SER A 230 5.35 -13.85 -14.94
N ILE A 231 4.89 -15.07 -14.66
CA ILE A 231 3.49 -15.48 -14.84
C ILE A 231 3.05 -16.15 -13.54
N SER A 232 2.10 -15.56 -12.82
CA SER A 232 1.78 -15.94 -11.43
C SER A 232 0.50 -16.76 -11.26
N GLY A 233 -0.28 -16.98 -12.32
CA GLY A 233 -1.52 -17.77 -12.27
C GLY A 233 -2.80 -16.93 -12.19
N GLU A 234 -3.93 -17.62 -11.99
CA GLU A 234 -5.26 -17.03 -12.14
C GLU A 234 -5.77 -16.31 -10.89
N GLY A 235 -6.50 -15.22 -11.11
CA GLY A 235 -7.22 -14.48 -10.08
C GLY A 235 -8.71 -14.84 -9.98
N ALA A 236 -9.36 -14.34 -8.94
CA ALA A 236 -10.77 -14.59 -8.63
C ALA A 236 -11.48 -13.30 -8.19
N VAL A 237 -12.73 -13.09 -8.62
CA VAL A 237 -13.52 -11.93 -8.16
C VAL A 237 -14.36 -12.35 -6.95
N LEU A 238 -14.15 -11.67 -5.82
CA LEU A 238 -14.81 -11.95 -4.54
C LEU A 238 -15.71 -10.80 -4.09
N LYS A 239 -16.76 -11.12 -3.34
CA LYS A 239 -17.52 -10.18 -2.52
C LYS A 239 -16.89 -10.03 -1.14
N MET A 240 -16.78 -8.80 -0.67
CA MET A 240 -16.19 -8.45 0.64
C MET A 240 -17.20 -8.68 1.78
N LYS A 241 -17.62 -9.93 1.96
CA LYS A 241 -18.52 -10.37 3.04
C LYS A 241 -17.88 -11.53 3.80
N ARG A 242 -18.47 -11.92 4.93
CA ARG A 242 -18.11 -13.19 5.59
C ARG A 242 -18.71 -14.35 4.79
N GLY A 243 -17.97 -15.44 4.67
CA GLY A 243 -18.42 -16.71 4.08
C GLY A 243 -17.88 -17.88 4.88
N GLU A 244 -18.53 -19.04 4.77
CA GLU A 244 -18.04 -20.29 5.37
C GLU A 244 -17.14 -21.06 4.37
N SER A 245 -17.26 -20.73 3.08
CA SER A 245 -16.57 -21.33 1.96
C SER A 245 -16.17 -20.28 0.90
N VAL A 246 -15.19 -20.63 0.06
CA VAL A 246 -14.79 -19.78 -1.09
C VAL A 246 -15.97 -19.56 -2.06
N SER A 247 -16.85 -20.56 -2.21
CA SER A 247 -18.07 -20.48 -3.01
C SER A 247 -19.06 -19.42 -2.54
N ASP A 248 -19.10 -19.09 -1.25
CA ASP A 248 -19.98 -18.04 -0.74
C ASP A 248 -19.50 -16.65 -1.16
N LEU A 249 -18.20 -16.49 -1.38
CA LEU A 249 -17.53 -15.23 -1.70
C LEU A 249 -17.42 -14.98 -3.21
N LEU A 250 -17.34 -16.04 -4.03
CA LEU A 250 -17.14 -15.93 -5.48
C LEU A 250 -18.31 -15.20 -6.17
N VAL A 251 -17.98 -14.23 -7.03
CA VAL A 251 -18.95 -13.61 -7.93
C VAL A 251 -19.29 -14.60 -9.07
N ASN A 252 -20.58 -14.81 -9.33
CA ASN A 252 -21.02 -15.66 -10.43
C ASN A 252 -20.82 -14.96 -11.79
N LEU A 253 -19.71 -15.27 -12.45
CA LEU A 253 -19.33 -14.74 -13.77
C LEU A 253 -19.94 -15.52 -14.96
N THR A 254 -20.96 -16.37 -14.74
CA THR A 254 -21.67 -17.11 -15.82
C THR A 254 -23.16 -16.80 -15.93
N GLU A 255 -23.70 -15.86 -15.13
CA GLU A 255 -25.14 -15.51 -15.09
C GLU A 255 -25.74 -15.18 -16.48
N PHE A 256 -24.93 -14.67 -17.40
CA PHE A 256 -25.34 -14.24 -18.75
C PHE A 256 -24.97 -15.21 -19.87
N GLY A 257 -24.50 -16.42 -19.53
CA GLY A 257 -24.05 -17.44 -20.49
C GLY A 257 -22.63 -17.23 -21.02
N GLY A 258 -22.20 -18.11 -21.93
CA GLY A 258 -20.82 -18.16 -22.41
C GLY A 258 -19.86 -18.86 -21.44
N LYS A 259 -18.56 -18.61 -21.58
CA LYS A 259 -17.54 -19.06 -20.60
C LYS A 259 -17.49 -18.12 -19.38
N PRO A 260 -17.12 -18.60 -18.19
CA PRO A 260 -16.78 -17.72 -17.08
C PRO A 260 -15.63 -16.78 -17.47
N GLN A 261 -15.74 -15.50 -17.12
CA GLN A 261 -14.65 -14.56 -17.26
C GLN A 261 -13.50 -14.94 -16.32
N ARG A 262 -12.31 -15.18 -16.87
CA ARG A 262 -11.08 -15.51 -16.13
C ARG A 262 -10.05 -14.38 -16.21
N TYR A 263 -9.11 -14.38 -15.27
CA TYR A 263 -8.09 -13.36 -15.07
C TYR A 263 -6.74 -14.03 -14.85
N LEU A 264 -5.68 -13.56 -15.49
CA LEU A 264 -4.31 -14.05 -15.30
C LEU A 264 -3.40 -12.91 -14.85
N LYS A 265 -2.62 -13.13 -13.79
CA LYS A 265 -1.55 -12.22 -13.38
C LYS A 265 -0.25 -12.54 -14.11
N MET A 266 0.36 -11.52 -14.68
CA MET A 266 1.76 -11.49 -15.10
C MET A 266 2.48 -10.35 -14.40
N ALA A 267 3.81 -10.39 -14.35
CA ALA A 267 4.59 -9.36 -13.66
C ALA A 267 6.01 -9.22 -14.25
N MET A 268 6.45 -7.98 -14.48
CA MET A 268 7.73 -7.62 -15.09
C MET A 268 8.50 -6.62 -14.22
N GLY A 269 9.83 -6.57 -14.36
CA GLY A 269 10.67 -5.54 -13.75
C GLY A 269 11.62 -6.06 -12.67
N GLU A 270 11.57 -5.47 -11.47
CA GLU A 270 12.51 -5.81 -10.39
C GLU A 270 12.10 -7.01 -9.55
N ASN A 271 10.79 -7.19 -9.35
CA ASN A 271 10.28 -8.16 -8.38
C ASN A 271 10.68 -9.60 -8.74
N GLN A 272 10.68 -9.95 -10.03
CA GLN A 272 10.92 -11.31 -10.50
C GLN A 272 12.42 -11.60 -10.60
N LYS A 273 13.21 -10.70 -11.21
CA LYS A 273 14.69 -10.79 -11.18
C LYS A 273 15.24 -10.87 -9.74
N ARG A 274 14.65 -10.15 -8.77
CA ARG A 274 15.05 -10.20 -7.35
C ARG A 274 14.65 -11.50 -6.65
N GLN A 275 13.44 -12.01 -6.91
CA GLN A 275 12.99 -13.30 -6.38
C GLN A 275 13.88 -14.46 -6.85
N PHE A 276 14.24 -14.45 -8.14
CA PHE A 276 14.88 -15.59 -8.80
C PHE A 276 16.41 -15.45 -8.93
N GLN A 277 17.03 -14.37 -8.44
CA GLN A 277 18.49 -14.11 -8.53
C GLN A 277 19.39 -15.28 -8.08
N ASN A 278 18.95 -16.04 -7.08
CA ASN A 278 19.69 -17.18 -6.49
C ASN A 278 19.07 -18.55 -6.85
N VAL A 279 18.09 -18.59 -7.75
CA VAL A 279 17.39 -19.82 -8.15
C VAL A 279 17.96 -20.34 -9.47
N PRO A 280 18.49 -21.58 -9.53
CA PRO A 280 19.04 -22.14 -10.76
C PRO A 280 18.04 -22.13 -11.92
N GLY A 281 18.36 -21.40 -13.00
CA GLY A 281 17.53 -21.28 -14.19
C GLY A 281 16.40 -20.25 -14.11
N GLY A 282 16.29 -19.50 -13.01
CA GLY A 282 15.39 -18.36 -12.91
C GLY A 282 15.91 -17.10 -13.62
N PRO A 283 15.04 -16.10 -13.90
CA PRO A 283 15.47 -14.83 -14.46
C PRO A 283 16.28 -14.02 -13.43
N VAL A 284 17.37 -13.41 -13.90
CA VAL A 284 18.20 -12.47 -13.11
C VAL A 284 18.32 -11.10 -13.80
N SER A 285 17.54 -10.88 -14.86
CA SER A 285 17.48 -9.65 -15.67
C SER A 285 16.21 -9.64 -16.54
N ARG A 286 15.82 -8.45 -17.02
CA ARG A 286 14.71 -8.24 -17.99
C ARG A 286 14.83 -9.09 -19.26
N LEU A 287 16.07 -9.37 -19.71
CA LEU A 287 16.35 -10.28 -20.82
C LEU A 287 15.95 -11.73 -20.49
N GLY A 288 16.21 -12.16 -19.25
CA GLY A 288 15.79 -13.46 -18.73
C GLY A 288 14.27 -13.57 -18.60
N GLU A 289 13.60 -12.54 -18.10
CA GLU A 289 12.13 -12.47 -18.01
C GLU A 289 11.48 -12.55 -19.39
N SER A 290 11.99 -11.79 -20.36
CA SER A 290 11.58 -11.86 -21.76
C SER A 290 11.73 -13.26 -22.37
N TYR A 291 12.75 -14.04 -21.96
CA TYR A 291 12.89 -15.43 -22.37
C TYR A 291 11.89 -16.36 -21.67
N VAL A 292 11.55 -16.11 -20.39
CA VAL A 292 10.50 -16.85 -19.67
C VAL A 292 9.15 -16.70 -20.37
N TYR A 293 8.76 -15.48 -20.74
CA TYR A 293 7.53 -15.22 -21.49
C TYR A 293 7.50 -15.97 -22.83
N ARG A 294 8.55 -15.80 -23.65
CA ARG A 294 8.66 -16.48 -24.95
C ARG A 294 8.56 -17.99 -24.84
N LYS A 295 9.28 -18.59 -23.89
CA LYS A 295 9.26 -20.04 -23.64
C LYS A 295 7.87 -20.52 -23.22
N ALA A 296 7.20 -19.81 -22.32
CA ALA A 296 5.88 -20.17 -21.82
C ALA A 296 4.81 -20.09 -22.93
N TYR A 297 4.76 -18.98 -23.67
CA TYR A 297 3.80 -18.80 -24.75
C TYR A 297 4.08 -19.65 -25.99
N ASP A 298 5.34 -19.96 -26.32
CA ASP A 298 5.69 -20.91 -27.38
C ASP A 298 5.22 -22.34 -27.05
N ASN A 299 5.34 -22.77 -25.79
CA ASN A 299 4.76 -24.02 -25.32
C ASN A 299 3.22 -24.01 -25.41
N ALA A 300 2.57 -22.95 -24.93
CA ALA A 300 1.12 -22.78 -25.04
C ALA A 300 0.65 -22.80 -26.51
N ARG A 301 1.37 -22.13 -27.41
CA ARG A 301 1.10 -22.13 -28.86
C ARG A 301 1.15 -23.54 -29.46
N ARG A 302 2.13 -24.37 -29.08
CA ARG A 302 2.20 -25.79 -29.50
C ARG A 302 1.01 -26.60 -29.03
N VAL A 303 0.59 -26.43 -27.77
CA VAL A 303 -0.60 -27.09 -27.23
C VAL A 303 -1.86 -26.64 -28.00
N LYS A 304 -2.05 -25.33 -28.17
CA LYS A 304 -3.17 -24.75 -28.94
C LYS A 304 -3.22 -25.29 -30.36
N GLN A 305 -2.10 -25.31 -31.08
CA GLN A 305 -2.02 -25.86 -32.45
C GLN A 305 -2.42 -27.34 -32.49
N SER A 306 -1.96 -28.14 -31.52
CA SER A 306 -2.29 -29.56 -31.42
C SER A 306 -3.80 -29.77 -31.18
N GLN A 307 -4.40 -28.96 -30.31
CA GLN A 307 -5.85 -28.94 -30.06
C GLN A 307 -6.65 -28.53 -31.31
N ASP A 308 -6.22 -27.47 -31.99
CA ASP A 308 -6.90 -26.96 -33.19
C ASP A 308 -6.86 -28.00 -34.33
N MET A 309 -5.72 -28.67 -34.55
CA MET A 309 -5.59 -29.80 -35.49
C MET A 309 -6.49 -30.99 -35.13
N TRP A 310 -6.59 -31.33 -33.83
CA TRP A 310 -7.48 -32.39 -33.36
C TRP A 310 -8.95 -32.03 -33.68
N CYS A 311 -9.35 -30.80 -33.40
CA CYS A 311 -10.70 -30.31 -33.69
C CYS A 311 -11.02 -30.28 -35.18
N GLU A 312 -10.07 -29.88 -36.04
CA GLU A 312 -10.23 -29.89 -37.49
C GLU A 312 -10.50 -31.32 -38.00
N MET A 313 -9.73 -32.31 -37.55
CA MET A 313 -9.98 -33.73 -37.87
C MET A 313 -11.35 -34.20 -37.37
N ALA A 314 -11.77 -33.75 -36.18
CA ALA A 314 -13.05 -34.12 -35.57
C ALA A 314 -14.29 -33.51 -36.26
N THR A 315 -14.13 -32.57 -37.20
CA THR A 315 -15.26 -31.98 -37.94
C THR A 315 -16.02 -32.99 -38.82
N THR A 316 -15.36 -34.03 -39.34
CA THR A 316 -15.97 -34.99 -40.28
C THR A 316 -16.11 -36.39 -39.67
N LYS A 317 -17.15 -37.14 -40.09
CA LYS A 317 -17.35 -38.54 -39.65
C LYS A 317 -16.15 -39.44 -40.02
N ALA A 318 -15.52 -39.21 -41.16
CA ALA A 318 -14.34 -39.95 -41.61
C ALA A 318 -13.08 -39.58 -40.82
N GLY A 319 -12.93 -38.32 -40.40
CA GLY A 319 -11.85 -37.86 -39.54
C GLY A 319 -11.98 -38.39 -38.12
N ARG A 320 -13.17 -38.31 -37.50
CA ARG A 320 -13.46 -38.92 -36.18
C ARG A 320 -13.09 -40.41 -36.13
N ALA A 321 -13.39 -41.16 -37.19
CA ALA A 321 -13.04 -42.58 -37.30
C ALA A 321 -11.53 -42.87 -37.50
N ARG A 322 -10.69 -41.84 -37.64
CA ARG A 322 -9.23 -41.92 -37.79
C ARG A 322 -8.47 -41.30 -36.61
N ILE A 323 -9.16 -40.65 -35.67
CA ILE A 323 -8.55 -40.15 -34.44
C ILE A 323 -8.25 -41.36 -33.55
N ALA A 324 -6.96 -41.50 -33.21
CA ALA A 324 -6.41 -42.56 -32.37
C ALA A 324 -5.62 -42.01 -31.17
N ILE A 325 -5.67 -40.69 -30.97
CA ILE A 325 -5.05 -39.99 -29.84
C ILE A 325 -6.11 -39.13 -29.15
N GLU A 326 -6.04 -39.03 -27.83
CA GLU A 326 -6.89 -38.15 -27.03
C GLU A 326 -6.75 -36.68 -27.47
N TYR A 327 -7.73 -35.86 -27.10
CA TYR A 327 -7.62 -34.42 -27.21
C TYR A 327 -6.37 -33.91 -26.44
N PRO A 328 -5.48 -33.09 -27.04
CA PRO A 328 -4.26 -32.66 -26.38
C PRO A 328 -4.51 -31.81 -25.12
N ARG A 329 -4.14 -32.36 -23.95
CA ARG A 329 -4.26 -31.74 -22.63
C ARG A 329 -2.90 -31.24 -22.11
N SER A 330 -2.89 -30.11 -21.41
CA SER A 330 -1.73 -29.65 -20.65
C SER A 330 -2.17 -28.86 -19.43
N LEU A 331 -2.04 -29.43 -18.22
CA LEU A 331 -2.35 -28.72 -16.98
C LEU A 331 -1.48 -27.47 -16.82
N GLU A 332 -0.20 -27.57 -17.19
CA GLU A 332 0.79 -26.50 -17.09
C GLU A 332 0.43 -25.30 -17.98
N TRP A 333 -0.01 -25.53 -19.23
CA TRP A 333 -0.13 -24.47 -20.24
C TRP A 333 -1.57 -24.11 -20.66
N GLN A 334 -2.61 -24.81 -20.17
CA GLN A 334 -4.00 -24.55 -20.62
C GLN A 334 -4.44 -23.10 -20.39
N THR A 335 -4.11 -22.49 -19.25
CA THR A 335 -4.41 -21.07 -19.00
C THR A 335 -3.83 -20.14 -20.08
N LEU A 336 -2.59 -20.39 -20.53
CA LEU A 336 -1.98 -19.61 -21.62
C LEU A 336 -2.58 -19.96 -22.99
N VAL A 337 -3.03 -21.19 -23.21
CA VAL A 337 -3.81 -21.55 -24.41
C VAL A 337 -5.11 -20.75 -24.46
N ASP A 338 -5.78 -20.60 -23.32
CA ASP A 338 -7.04 -19.86 -23.19
C ASP A 338 -6.82 -18.34 -23.37
N VAL A 339 -5.69 -17.79 -22.90
CA VAL A 339 -5.22 -16.43 -23.25
C VAL A 339 -5.05 -16.28 -24.77
N LEU A 340 -4.37 -17.21 -25.43
CA LEU A 340 -4.19 -17.24 -26.90
C LEU A 340 -5.49 -17.51 -27.68
N ARG A 341 -6.61 -17.81 -27.01
CA ARG A 341 -7.96 -17.87 -27.59
C ARG A 341 -8.78 -16.60 -27.34
N GLY A 342 -8.33 -15.70 -26.46
CA GLY A 342 -9.06 -14.53 -26.01
C GLY A 342 -10.07 -14.82 -24.89
N ASP A 343 -9.92 -15.93 -24.16
CA ASP A 343 -10.86 -16.36 -23.10
C ASP A 343 -10.48 -15.81 -21.70
N VAL A 344 -9.31 -15.15 -21.56
CA VAL A 344 -8.74 -14.73 -20.26
C VAL A 344 -8.26 -13.27 -20.33
N ARG A 345 -8.57 -12.47 -19.30
CA ARG A 345 -8.07 -11.09 -19.14
C ARG A 345 -6.68 -11.08 -18.51
N VAL A 346 -5.70 -10.55 -19.23
CA VAL A 346 -4.30 -10.47 -18.75
C VAL A 346 -4.08 -9.16 -18.00
N ASN A 347 -3.68 -9.28 -16.73
CA ASN A 347 -3.38 -8.19 -15.80
C ASN A 347 -1.89 -8.20 -15.49
N ILE A 348 -1.19 -7.09 -15.75
CA ILE A 348 0.28 -7.07 -15.80
C ILE A 348 0.84 -6.06 -14.83
N HIS A 349 1.46 -6.54 -13.75
CA HIS A 349 2.25 -5.73 -12.83
C HIS A 349 3.55 -5.28 -13.50
N GLY A 350 3.86 -3.99 -13.44
CA GLY A 350 5.16 -3.43 -13.84
C GLY A 350 5.11 -1.90 -13.77
N TYR A 351 6.26 -1.23 -13.90
CA TYR A 351 6.34 0.22 -13.66
C TYR A 351 7.04 0.97 -14.80
N GLU A 352 8.26 0.56 -15.17
CA GLU A 352 9.09 1.27 -16.14
C GLU A 352 8.63 1.11 -17.60
N THR A 353 8.89 2.16 -18.38
CA THR A 353 8.49 2.28 -19.79
C THR A 353 9.04 1.15 -20.65
N GLU A 354 10.31 0.74 -20.47
CA GLU A 354 10.90 -0.36 -21.24
C GLU A 354 10.27 -1.72 -20.93
N ASP A 355 9.80 -1.95 -19.71
CA ASP A 355 9.11 -3.19 -19.34
C ASP A 355 7.72 -3.24 -20.01
N ILE A 356 6.99 -2.12 -19.97
CA ILE A 356 5.70 -1.95 -20.66
C ILE A 356 5.86 -2.20 -22.17
N LEU A 357 6.86 -1.59 -22.81
CA LEU A 357 7.13 -1.78 -24.25
C LEU A 357 7.55 -3.23 -24.58
N ALA A 358 8.42 -3.85 -23.77
CA ALA A 358 8.78 -5.25 -23.96
C ALA A 358 7.57 -6.18 -23.84
N MET A 359 6.62 -5.87 -22.96
CA MET A 359 5.36 -6.62 -22.85
C MET A 359 4.42 -6.39 -24.04
N PHE A 360 4.42 -5.20 -24.64
CA PHE A 360 3.71 -4.96 -25.91
C PHE A 360 4.31 -5.78 -27.05
N ASP A 361 5.64 -5.90 -27.13
CA ASP A 361 6.31 -6.79 -28.08
C ASP A 361 5.90 -8.26 -27.87
N HIS A 362 5.84 -8.74 -26.61
CA HIS A 362 5.38 -10.12 -26.33
C HIS A 362 3.90 -10.33 -26.66
N SER A 363 3.06 -9.32 -26.40
CA SER A 363 1.63 -9.29 -26.77
C SER A 363 1.43 -9.40 -28.28
N ASP A 364 2.25 -8.69 -29.06
CA ASP A 364 2.21 -8.73 -30.53
C ASP A 364 2.87 -10.02 -31.10
N GLU A 365 3.94 -10.53 -30.50
CA GLU A 365 4.65 -11.76 -30.93
C GLU A 365 3.77 -13.01 -30.83
N PHE A 366 2.90 -13.07 -29.80
CA PHE A 366 2.04 -14.23 -29.54
C PHE A 366 0.55 -13.99 -29.82
N GLY A 367 0.11 -12.73 -29.95
CA GLY A 367 -1.27 -12.38 -30.29
C GLY A 367 -2.25 -12.49 -29.13
N PHE A 368 -1.91 -11.93 -27.98
CA PHE A 368 -2.82 -11.83 -26.82
C PHE A 368 -3.07 -10.38 -26.40
N ASN A 369 -4.26 -10.11 -25.84
CA ASN A 369 -4.63 -8.78 -25.38
C ASN A 369 -4.27 -8.56 -23.91
N ILE A 370 -3.78 -7.36 -23.60
CA ILE A 370 -3.58 -6.86 -22.23
C ILE A 370 -4.86 -6.13 -21.81
N THR A 371 -5.34 -6.38 -20.58
CA THR A 371 -6.51 -5.68 -20.02
C THR A 371 -6.10 -4.44 -19.25
N ALA A 372 -5.08 -4.60 -18.38
CA ALA A 372 -4.63 -3.57 -17.49
C ALA A 372 -3.12 -3.68 -17.21
N LEU A 373 -2.45 -2.53 -17.16
CA LEU A 373 -1.16 -2.35 -16.51
C LEU A 373 -1.42 -2.01 -15.03
N HIS A 374 -0.87 -2.83 -14.14
CA HIS A 374 -0.97 -2.68 -12.69
C HIS A 374 0.29 -1.99 -12.17
N HIS A 375 0.07 -1.02 -11.27
CA HIS A 375 0.96 0.06 -10.85
C HIS A 375 1.29 1.00 -12.01
N GLY A 376 2.06 0.57 -13.00
CA GLY A 376 2.22 1.24 -14.29
C GLY A 376 2.73 2.69 -14.21
N LEU A 377 3.51 3.04 -13.18
CA LEU A 377 3.73 4.44 -12.78
C LEU A 377 4.51 5.32 -13.79
N HIS A 378 5.08 4.73 -14.86
CA HIS A 378 5.66 5.48 -16.00
C HIS A 378 4.88 5.26 -17.32
N ALA A 379 3.65 4.72 -17.28
CA ALA A 379 2.82 4.47 -18.45
C ALA A 379 2.36 5.74 -19.19
N ASP A 380 2.46 6.90 -18.55
CA ASP A 380 2.20 8.21 -19.16
C ASP A 380 3.20 8.55 -20.26
N SER A 381 4.45 8.10 -20.12
CA SER A 381 5.52 8.21 -21.13
C SER A 381 5.21 7.44 -22.43
N VAL A 382 4.23 6.54 -22.40
CA VAL A 382 3.74 5.75 -23.56
C VAL A 382 2.20 5.81 -23.68
N ALA A 383 1.58 6.89 -23.18
CA ALA A 383 0.13 7.05 -23.09
C ALA A 383 -0.60 6.82 -24.43
N ASP A 384 -0.07 7.33 -25.54
CA ASP A 384 -0.66 7.13 -26.88
C ASP A 384 -0.77 5.65 -27.26
N GLU A 385 0.24 4.85 -26.92
CA GLU A 385 0.28 3.41 -27.23
C GLU A 385 -0.63 2.61 -26.29
N VAL A 386 -0.64 2.94 -24.99
CA VAL A 386 -1.57 2.40 -23.99
C VAL A 386 -3.02 2.63 -24.43
N LYS A 387 -3.35 3.87 -24.84
CA LYS A 387 -4.65 4.27 -25.37
C LYS A 387 -5.00 3.55 -26.67
N ARG A 388 -4.07 3.48 -27.63
CA ARG A 388 -4.27 2.80 -28.92
C ARG A 388 -4.58 1.32 -28.75
N ARG A 389 -4.00 0.67 -27.73
CA ARG A 389 -4.24 -0.74 -27.38
C ARG A 389 -5.49 -0.95 -26.51
N ASN A 390 -6.18 0.12 -26.10
CA ASN A 390 -7.32 0.10 -25.17
C ASN A 390 -6.98 -0.62 -23.85
N ILE A 391 -5.80 -0.31 -23.30
CA ILE A 391 -5.31 -0.85 -22.03
C ILE A 391 -5.63 0.15 -20.91
N ALA A 392 -6.10 -0.35 -19.77
CA ALA A 392 -6.29 0.46 -18.57
C ALA A 392 -5.00 0.59 -17.75
N VAL A 393 -4.91 1.64 -16.93
CA VAL A 393 -3.89 1.82 -15.90
C VAL A 393 -4.54 1.67 -14.54
N VAL A 394 -3.98 0.80 -13.69
CA VAL A 394 -4.47 0.50 -12.34
C VAL A 394 -3.35 0.84 -11.37
N GLY A 395 -3.42 1.95 -10.65
CA GLY A 395 -2.27 2.52 -9.96
C GLY A 395 -2.47 2.78 -8.47
N PHE A 396 -1.39 3.30 -7.88
CA PHE A 396 -1.41 4.07 -6.64
C PHE A 396 -1.32 5.56 -6.98
N THR A 397 -1.65 6.40 -6.02
CA THR A 397 -1.44 7.85 -6.08
C THR A 397 -0.28 8.30 -5.19
N ASP A 398 -0.08 7.64 -4.04
CA ASP A 398 0.89 8.01 -3.03
C ASP A 398 1.85 6.89 -2.61
N SER A 399 2.05 5.85 -3.43
CA SER A 399 2.98 4.75 -3.13
C SER A 399 4.07 4.61 -4.20
N TRP A 400 5.24 5.17 -3.91
CA TRP A 400 6.42 5.25 -4.79
C TRP A 400 7.70 5.41 -3.96
N GLY A 401 8.86 5.09 -4.55
CA GLY A 401 10.17 5.45 -3.99
C GLY A 401 10.91 4.41 -3.14
N ASP A 402 10.41 3.18 -2.98
CA ASP A 402 11.15 2.11 -2.28
C ASP A 402 12.23 1.43 -3.13
N LYS A 403 12.16 1.56 -4.46
CA LYS A 403 13.01 0.87 -5.44
C LYS A 403 13.16 1.71 -6.71
N TRP A 404 14.08 1.32 -7.60
CA TRP A 404 14.40 2.11 -8.77
C TRP A 404 13.22 2.24 -9.73
N GLU A 405 12.53 1.14 -10.03
CA GLU A 405 11.42 1.10 -11.00
C GLU A 405 10.21 1.99 -10.64
N ASN A 406 10.11 2.47 -9.39
CA ASN A 406 9.11 3.45 -8.95
C ASN A 406 9.73 4.66 -8.23
N TYR A 407 11.01 4.99 -8.46
CA TYR A 407 11.69 6.04 -7.70
C TYR A 407 11.25 7.46 -8.05
N ASN A 408 11.11 7.78 -9.34
CA ASN A 408 10.85 9.14 -9.82
C ASN A 408 9.41 9.28 -10.36
N VAL A 409 8.42 9.07 -9.49
CA VAL A 409 7.00 9.11 -9.85
C VAL A 409 6.39 10.44 -9.42
N SER A 410 5.89 11.21 -10.39
CA SER A 410 5.16 12.45 -10.09
C SER A 410 3.75 12.15 -9.59
N LEU A 411 3.30 12.92 -8.60
CA LEU A 411 1.97 12.82 -8.01
C LEU A 411 0.86 13.28 -8.98
N TYR A 412 1.22 13.99 -10.06
CA TYR A 412 0.35 14.30 -11.19
C TYR A 412 0.26 13.17 -12.24
N PHE A 413 0.94 12.03 -12.07
CA PHE A 413 0.79 10.88 -12.98
C PHE A 413 -0.69 10.49 -13.25
N PRO A 414 -1.59 10.39 -12.23
CA PRO A 414 -3.01 10.11 -12.45
C PRO A 414 -3.72 11.16 -13.31
N LYS A 415 -3.36 12.44 -13.17
CA LYS A 415 -3.86 13.56 -14.01
C LYS A 415 -3.49 13.32 -15.46
N ARG A 416 -2.22 13.00 -15.73
CA ARG A 416 -1.70 12.79 -17.09
C ARG A 416 -2.38 11.59 -17.77
N ILE A 417 -2.61 10.49 -17.05
CA ILE A 417 -3.37 9.33 -17.56
C ILE A 417 -4.83 9.71 -17.88
N ALA A 418 -5.51 10.41 -16.97
CA ALA A 418 -6.90 10.84 -17.13
C ALA A 418 -7.09 11.81 -18.32
N ASP A 419 -6.19 12.79 -18.49
CA ASP A 419 -6.23 13.76 -19.60
C ASP A 419 -6.02 13.10 -20.96
N HIS A 420 -5.24 12.03 -21.04
CA HIS A 420 -5.13 11.22 -22.25
C HIS A 420 -6.40 10.40 -22.53
N GLY A 421 -7.38 10.35 -21.62
CA GLY A 421 -8.60 9.55 -21.76
C GLY A 421 -8.33 8.04 -21.69
N ILE A 422 -7.31 7.64 -20.93
CA ILE A 422 -7.01 6.24 -20.61
C ILE A 422 -7.87 5.84 -19.40
N PRO A 423 -8.52 4.66 -19.39
CA PRO A 423 -9.23 4.19 -18.22
C PRO A 423 -8.29 4.04 -17.02
N LEU A 424 -8.51 4.85 -16.00
CA LEU A 424 -7.73 4.90 -14.77
C LEU A 424 -8.51 4.22 -13.64
N ALA A 425 -7.88 3.28 -12.94
CA ALA A 425 -8.39 2.73 -11.69
C ALA A 425 -7.34 2.85 -10.57
N PHE A 426 -7.79 2.87 -9.31
CA PHE A 426 -6.89 2.78 -8.16
C PHE A 426 -7.04 1.47 -7.39
N THR A 427 -5.99 1.16 -6.63
CA THR A 427 -5.93 0.01 -5.73
C THR A 427 -5.11 0.35 -4.48
N ARG A 428 -5.25 -0.43 -3.41
CA ARG A 428 -4.31 -0.45 -2.28
C ARG A 428 -3.39 -1.67 -2.30
N ASP A 429 -3.50 -2.55 -3.31
CA ASP A 429 -2.74 -3.79 -3.43
C ASP A 429 -2.73 -4.60 -2.12
N HIS A 430 -3.89 -4.61 -1.43
CA HIS A 430 -3.94 -4.98 -0.02
C HIS A 430 -3.46 -6.44 0.17
N PRO A 431 -2.56 -6.70 1.14
CA PRO A 431 -2.17 -5.81 2.25
C PRO A 431 -0.82 -5.09 2.07
N ALA A 432 -0.42 -4.69 0.85
CA ALA A 432 0.71 -3.78 0.68
C ALA A 432 0.39 -2.40 1.26
N LEU A 433 -0.80 -1.87 0.97
CA LEU A 433 -1.44 -0.77 1.68
C LEU A 433 -2.80 -1.23 2.24
N HIS A 434 -3.30 -0.52 3.25
CA HIS A 434 -4.49 -0.94 3.97
C HIS A 434 -5.79 -0.77 3.13
N GLY A 435 -6.44 -1.89 2.78
CA GLY A 435 -7.53 -1.95 1.78
C GLY A 435 -8.82 -1.19 2.15
N GLN A 436 -9.13 -1.05 3.44
CA GLN A 436 -10.22 -0.19 3.94
C GLN A 436 -10.13 1.26 3.44
N PHE A 437 -8.93 1.75 3.10
CA PHE A 437 -8.69 3.11 2.65
C PHE A 437 -8.57 3.24 1.13
N LEU A 438 -9.13 2.31 0.34
CA LEU A 438 -9.16 2.42 -1.13
C LEU A 438 -9.63 3.79 -1.64
N ILE A 439 -10.65 4.35 -0.98
CA ILE A 439 -11.22 5.64 -1.36
C ILE A 439 -10.24 6.82 -1.14
N TYR A 440 -9.16 6.64 -0.37
CA TYR A 440 -8.11 7.64 -0.12
C TYR A 440 -7.31 7.95 -1.39
N GLU A 441 -7.07 6.96 -2.25
CA GLU A 441 -6.39 7.13 -3.55
C GLU A 441 -7.10 8.18 -4.42
N ALA A 442 -8.41 8.06 -4.58
CA ALA A 442 -9.23 9.02 -5.32
C ALA A 442 -9.10 10.46 -4.80
N GLN A 443 -8.80 10.64 -3.52
CA GLN A 443 -8.75 11.94 -2.87
C GLN A 443 -7.41 12.63 -3.09
N ILE A 444 -6.33 11.85 -3.05
CA ILE A 444 -4.99 12.28 -3.42
C ILE A 444 -4.95 12.58 -4.93
N ALA A 445 -5.54 11.73 -5.77
CA ALA A 445 -5.70 12.02 -7.20
C ALA A 445 -6.37 13.37 -7.44
N HIS A 446 -7.46 13.66 -6.71
CA HIS A 446 -8.15 14.93 -6.80
C HIS A 446 -7.32 16.11 -6.25
N HIS A 447 -6.56 15.91 -5.16
CA HIS A 447 -5.57 16.89 -4.71
C HIS A 447 -4.63 17.28 -5.85
N PHE A 448 -4.04 16.28 -6.54
CA PHE A 448 -3.14 16.47 -7.68
C PHE A 448 -3.88 16.61 -9.03
N GLY A 449 -5.06 17.25 -8.99
CA GLY A 449 -5.70 17.83 -10.17
C GLY A 449 -6.67 16.94 -10.94
N VAL A 450 -6.79 15.64 -10.66
CA VAL A 450 -7.78 14.78 -11.33
C VAL A 450 -9.19 15.33 -11.04
N ASP A 451 -10.05 15.38 -12.05
CA ASP A 451 -11.43 15.82 -11.85
C ASP A 451 -12.15 14.96 -10.80
N ALA A 452 -13.04 15.57 -10.01
CA ALA A 452 -13.71 14.87 -8.90
C ALA A 452 -14.58 13.69 -9.38
N GLU A 453 -15.25 13.80 -10.53
CA GLU A 453 -16.08 12.71 -11.07
C GLU A 453 -15.20 11.55 -11.55
N LEU A 454 -14.12 11.87 -12.29
CA LEU A 454 -13.15 10.88 -12.75
C LEU A 454 -12.44 10.18 -11.59
N ALA A 455 -11.99 10.94 -10.59
CA ALA A 455 -11.34 10.42 -9.40
C ALA A 455 -12.27 9.48 -8.60
N LEU A 456 -13.57 9.76 -8.55
CA LEU A 456 -14.54 8.82 -7.99
C LEU A 456 -14.63 7.57 -8.89
N SER A 457 -14.92 7.72 -10.18
CA SER A 457 -15.16 6.60 -11.11
C SER A 457 -14.05 5.53 -11.11
N SER A 458 -12.80 5.92 -10.83
CA SER A 458 -11.59 5.07 -10.81
C SER A 458 -11.56 3.98 -9.72
N VAL A 459 -12.40 4.07 -8.69
CA VAL A 459 -12.53 3.03 -7.65
C VAL A 459 -13.89 2.32 -7.70
N MET A 460 -14.62 2.50 -8.81
CA MET A 460 -16.04 2.20 -8.98
C MET A 460 -16.37 1.61 -10.35
N SER A 461 -16.93 2.42 -11.27
CA SER A 461 -17.37 1.98 -12.59
C SER A 461 -16.22 1.52 -13.45
N VAL A 462 -15.08 2.22 -13.41
CA VAL A 462 -13.89 1.87 -14.20
C VAL A 462 -13.38 0.47 -13.81
N PRO A 463 -13.00 0.18 -12.55
CA PRO A 463 -12.60 -1.16 -12.16
C PRO A 463 -13.71 -2.20 -12.31
N ALA A 464 -14.99 -1.88 -12.06
CA ALA A 464 -16.11 -2.80 -12.31
C ALA A 464 -16.14 -3.25 -13.78
N ASN A 465 -16.11 -2.30 -14.73
CA ASN A 465 -16.13 -2.58 -16.17
C ASN A 465 -14.90 -3.42 -16.58
N LEU A 466 -13.72 -3.09 -16.04
CA LEU A 466 -12.46 -3.81 -16.29
C LEU A 466 -12.46 -5.24 -15.72
N ILE A 467 -13.29 -5.54 -14.72
CA ILE A 467 -13.57 -6.91 -14.23
C ILE A 467 -14.91 -7.47 -14.73
N GLY A 468 -15.49 -6.87 -15.78
CA GLY A 468 -16.64 -7.43 -16.50
C GLY A 468 -17.95 -7.40 -15.72
N LEU A 469 -18.06 -6.47 -14.77
CA LEU A 469 -19.26 -6.16 -14.00
C LEU A 469 -19.76 -4.76 -14.38
N ASP A 470 -21.07 -4.55 -14.29
CA ASP A 470 -21.74 -3.25 -14.46
C ASP A 470 -22.27 -2.81 -13.08
N ASN A 471 -21.59 -1.88 -12.37
CA ASN A 471 -21.91 -1.28 -11.02
C ASN A 471 -20.92 -0.14 -10.59
N ARG A 472 -21.22 0.70 -9.56
CA ARG A 472 -20.49 1.99 -9.25
C ARG A 472 -20.75 2.70 -7.82
N HIS A 473 -19.96 2.60 -6.70
CA HIS A 473 -20.13 3.40 -5.39
C HIS A 473 -19.21 4.66 -5.28
N PRO A 474 -19.63 5.92 -5.50
CA PRO A 474 -18.87 7.05 -4.95
C PRO A 474 -18.70 7.00 -3.44
N LEU A 475 -17.63 7.63 -2.94
CA LEU A 475 -17.72 8.60 -1.84
C LEU A 475 -16.38 9.30 -1.55
N ARG A 476 -16.32 10.02 -0.44
CA ARG A 476 -15.44 11.17 -0.17
C ARG A 476 -14.40 10.91 0.93
N VAL A 477 -13.37 11.77 0.93
CA VAL A 477 -12.48 12.12 2.04
C VAL A 477 -13.02 11.87 3.45
N GLY A 478 -12.30 11.01 4.19
CA GLY A 478 -12.49 10.76 5.61
C GLY A 478 -13.84 10.14 5.99
N ALA A 479 -14.71 9.86 5.02
CA ALA A 479 -16.03 9.31 5.28
C ALA A 479 -15.96 7.79 5.48
N SER A 480 -15.87 7.34 6.73
CA SER A 480 -16.17 5.95 7.06
C SER A 480 -17.64 5.64 6.72
N PRO A 481 -17.93 4.61 5.91
CA PRO A 481 -19.30 4.14 5.69
C PRO A 481 -20.02 3.85 7.00
N LEU A 482 -21.22 4.41 7.18
CA LEU A 482 -22.05 4.11 8.34
C LEU A 482 -22.80 2.77 8.20
N GLN A 483 -23.02 2.32 6.97
CA GLN A 483 -23.63 1.03 6.65
C GLN A 483 -23.17 0.59 5.26
N VAL A 484 -22.87 -0.70 5.09
CA VAL A 484 -22.49 -1.29 3.81
C VAL A 484 -23.40 -2.47 3.51
N PHE A 485 -23.95 -2.48 2.30
CA PHE A 485 -24.82 -3.54 1.80
C PHE A 485 -24.11 -4.33 0.72
N ILE A 486 -24.14 -5.66 0.83
CA ILE A 486 -23.70 -6.58 -0.22
C ILE A 486 -24.84 -7.55 -0.46
N GLU A 487 -25.27 -7.66 -1.73
CA GLU A 487 -26.37 -8.56 -2.14
C GLU A 487 -27.66 -8.34 -1.31
N GLY A 488 -27.94 -7.06 -0.98
CA GLY A 488 -29.08 -6.65 -0.15
C GLY A 488 -28.89 -6.81 1.36
N GLN A 489 -27.85 -7.51 1.82
CA GLN A 489 -27.61 -7.75 3.24
C GLN A 489 -26.66 -6.70 3.81
N SER A 490 -27.00 -6.17 5.00
CA SER A 490 -26.14 -5.25 5.74
C SER A 490 -24.95 -6.02 6.31
N VAL A 491 -23.79 -5.94 5.67
CA VAL A 491 -22.55 -6.63 6.11
C VAL A 491 -21.77 -5.84 7.15
N VAL A 492 -21.93 -4.51 7.15
CA VAL A 492 -21.33 -3.58 8.11
C VAL A 492 -22.38 -2.55 8.51
N ARG A 493 -22.44 -2.17 9.79
CA ARG A 493 -23.35 -1.16 10.32
C ARG A 493 -22.75 -0.52 11.59
N ALA A 494 -22.59 0.79 11.57
CA ALA A 494 -22.14 1.58 12.72
C ALA A 494 -23.16 1.56 13.87
N ALA A 495 -22.69 1.74 15.10
CA ALA A 495 -23.53 1.93 16.27
C ALA A 495 -24.43 3.17 16.14
N SER A 496 -25.61 3.13 16.79
CA SER A 496 -26.60 4.23 16.77
C SER A 496 -26.00 5.58 17.17
N ASP A 497 -25.04 5.59 18.08
CA ASP A 497 -24.44 6.81 18.62
C ASP A 497 -23.48 7.47 17.61
N VAL A 498 -22.80 6.66 16.79
CA VAL A 498 -22.02 7.12 15.64
C VAL A 498 -22.95 7.61 14.52
N TRP A 499 -24.06 6.90 14.30
CA TRP A 499 -25.12 7.30 13.35
C TRP A 499 -25.81 8.62 13.74
N HIS A 500 -25.90 8.94 15.02
CA HIS A 500 -26.55 10.17 15.49
C HIS A 500 -25.63 11.38 15.59
N ARG A 501 -24.32 11.19 15.84
CA ARG A 501 -23.32 12.28 15.93
C ARG A 501 -22.88 12.82 14.55
N SER A 502 -22.87 11.98 13.52
CA SER A 502 -22.31 12.27 12.18
C SER A 502 -23.22 13.13 11.26
N ARG A 503 -23.82 14.22 11.76
CA ARG A 503 -24.87 14.99 11.04
C ARG A 503 -24.40 16.15 10.15
N GLU A 504 -23.13 16.54 10.22
CA GLU A 504 -22.61 17.64 9.39
C GLU A 504 -22.14 17.15 8.02
N HIS A 505 -22.64 17.79 6.96
CA HIS A 505 -22.31 17.46 5.58
C HIS A 505 -21.93 18.74 4.82
N LEU A 506 -20.63 18.92 4.57
CA LEU A 506 -20.15 19.87 3.57
C LEU A 506 -20.58 19.37 2.20
N LYS A 507 -21.12 20.25 1.34
CA LYS A 507 -21.79 19.83 0.10
C LYS A 507 -20.87 19.60 -1.09
N ASP A 508 -19.74 20.31 -1.12
CA ASP A 508 -18.86 20.39 -2.28
C ASP A 508 -17.50 19.75 -1.99
N ALA A 509 -16.79 19.33 -3.04
CA ALA A 509 -15.38 18.93 -2.96
C ALA A 509 -14.49 20.17 -2.78
N PRO A 510 -13.38 20.07 -2.03
CA PRO A 510 -12.39 21.15 -1.99
C PRO A 510 -11.75 21.32 -3.38
N PRO A 511 -11.30 22.53 -3.76
CA PRO A 511 -10.65 22.74 -5.05
C PRO A 511 -9.33 21.96 -5.13
N SER A 512 -9.00 21.43 -6.30
CA SER A 512 -7.72 20.76 -6.56
C SER A 512 -6.53 21.73 -6.59
N ARG A 513 -5.32 21.20 -6.40
CA ARG A 513 -4.06 21.96 -6.52
C ARG A 513 -3.81 22.29 -8.01
N PRO A 514 -3.48 23.55 -8.35
CA PRO A 514 -3.08 23.91 -9.72
C PRO A 514 -1.63 23.47 -10.01
N GLU A 515 -1.41 22.92 -11.20
CA GLU A 515 -0.12 22.40 -11.68
C GLU A 515 0.91 23.49 -12.06
N SER A 516 0.45 24.69 -12.47
CA SER A 516 1.32 25.75 -13.00
C SER A 516 1.53 26.93 -12.03
N GLU A 517 2.76 27.45 -11.99
CA GLU A 517 3.23 28.44 -11.01
C GLU A 517 3.75 29.74 -11.63
N THR A 518 3.70 29.89 -12.96
CA THR A 518 4.42 30.95 -13.70
C THR A 518 4.11 32.37 -13.26
N ASP A 519 2.90 32.62 -12.75
CA ASP A 519 2.44 33.96 -12.35
C ASP A 519 2.72 34.30 -10.87
N LYS A 520 3.20 33.36 -10.04
CA LYS A 520 3.35 33.55 -8.58
C LYS A 520 4.77 33.80 -8.08
N THR A 521 5.78 33.79 -8.97
CA THR A 521 7.20 33.92 -8.59
C THR A 521 7.73 35.35 -8.56
N THR A 522 6.94 36.35 -9.00
CA THR A 522 7.30 37.76 -8.88
C THR A 522 7.39 38.19 -7.41
N ASN A 523 8.49 38.82 -7.00
CA ASN A 523 8.83 39.21 -5.62
C ASN A 523 9.14 38.03 -4.67
N ASN A 524 9.93 37.06 -5.14
CA ASN A 524 10.42 35.95 -4.31
C ASN A 524 11.16 36.44 -3.02
N PRO A 525 10.67 36.10 -1.80
CA PRO A 525 11.25 36.48 -0.52
C PRO A 525 12.36 35.55 0.01
N VAL A 526 12.80 34.54 -0.75
CA VAL A 526 13.86 33.61 -0.29
C VAL A 526 15.14 34.37 0.10
N GLY A 527 15.72 33.97 1.22
CA GLY A 527 16.87 34.62 1.85
C GLY A 527 16.54 35.86 2.70
N GLN A 528 15.27 36.30 2.77
CA GLN A 528 14.86 37.45 3.58
C GLN A 528 14.55 37.07 5.04
N GLU A 529 14.90 37.96 5.97
CA GLU A 529 14.50 37.91 7.39
C GLU A 529 13.26 38.79 7.70
N ASN A 530 12.86 39.66 6.77
CA ASN A 530 11.81 40.66 6.97
C ASN A 530 10.78 40.54 5.84
N VAL A 531 9.57 40.07 6.17
CA VAL A 531 8.52 39.73 5.20
C VAL A 531 7.15 40.15 5.75
N VAL A 532 6.34 40.74 4.90
CA VAL A 532 4.93 41.04 5.15
C VAL A 532 4.09 40.03 4.38
N ILE A 533 3.22 39.30 5.08
CA ILE A 533 2.35 38.26 4.49
C ILE A 533 0.90 38.74 4.60
N THR A 534 0.22 38.81 3.46
CA THR A 534 -1.18 39.25 3.34
C THR A 534 -2.06 38.14 2.77
N GLY A 535 -3.37 38.20 3.04
CA GLY A 535 -4.33 37.17 2.61
C GLY A 535 -4.55 36.03 3.61
N LEU A 536 -4.12 36.17 4.87
CA LEU A 536 -4.29 35.14 5.90
C LEU A 536 -5.76 34.96 6.29
N SER A 537 -6.23 33.71 6.23
CA SER A 537 -7.51 33.25 6.77
C SER A 537 -7.37 32.66 8.18
N GLY A 538 -6.19 32.17 8.54
CA GLY A 538 -5.92 31.62 9.86
C GLY A 538 -4.43 31.61 10.26
N SER A 539 -4.16 31.64 11.56
CA SER A 539 -2.83 31.41 12.12
C SER A 539 -2.89 30.57 13.38
N PHE A 540 -1.98 29.61 13.48
CA PHE A 540 -1.69 28.78 14.66
C PHE A 540 -0.37 29.19 15.34
N ILE A 541 0.24 30.28 14.84
CA ILE A 541 1.45 30.94 15.33
C ILE A 541 1.13 32.36 15.81
N GLY A 542 1.65 32.71 16.97
CA GLY A 542 1.65 34.06 17.54
C GLY A 542 3.04 34.71 17.54
N VAL A 543 3.16 35.81 18.29
CA VAL A 543 4.39 36.59 18.39
C VAL A 543 5.57 35.75 18.88
N GLY A 544 6.71 35.88 18.19
CA GLY A 544 7.95 35.17 18.50
C GLY A 544 7.99 33.71 18.04
N ASN A 545 7.24 33.36 16.99
CA ASN A 545 7.14 32.02 16.37
C ASN A 545 6.53 30.95 17.30
N LYS A 546 5.78 31.38 18.33
CA LYS A 546 5.21 30.45 19.31
C LYS A 546 3.88 29.88 18.84
N ARG A 547 3.67 28.60 19.12
CA ARG A 547 2.36 27.93 19.00
C ARG A 547 1.30 28.72 19.78
N SER A 548 0.21 29.11 19.12
CA SER A 548 -0.90 29.89 19.71
C SER A 548 -2.25 29.20 19.54
N GLN A 549 -3.28 29.67 20.24
CA GLN A 549 -4.65 29.36 19.82
C GLN A 549 -4.89 29.86 18.39
N LYS A 550 -5.82 29.22 17.66
CA LYS A 550 -6.14 29.57 16.27
C LYS A 550 -6.70 31.00 16.23
N LEU A 551 -5.94 31.90 15.63
CA LEU A 551 -6.44 33.20 15.16
C LEU A 551 -7.15 32.96 13.83
N GLN A 552 -8.37 33.49 13.69
CA GLN A 552 -9.17 33.36 12.48
C GLN A 552 -9.81 34.70 12.14
N GLY A 553 -9.75 35.08 10.86
CA GLY A 553 -10.20 36.36 10.35
C GLY A 553 -10.07 36.39 8.83
N TYR A 554 -10.71 37.35 8.16
CA TYR A 554 -10.65 37.46 6.71
C TYR A 554 -9.53 38.43 6.29
N ASN A 555 -8.65 37.98 5.39
CA ASN A 555 -7.57 38.79 4.80
C ASN A 555 -6.66 39.47 5.85
N MET A 556 -6.31 38.72 6.90
CA MET A 556 -5.36 39.16 7.93
C MET A 556 -3.95 39.36 7.34
N THR A 557 -3.15 40.15 8.05
CA THR A 557 -1.73 40.40 7.74
C THR A 557 -0.84 39.89 8.86
N ALA A 558 0.32 39.32 8.54
CA ALA A 558 1.38 39.01 9.50
C ALA A 558 2.68 39.69 9.08
N ILE A 559 3.51 40.05 10.06
CA ILE A 559 4.84 40.60 9.84
C ILE A 559 5.87 39.67 10.47
N ILE A 560 6.82 39.22 9.66
CA ILE A 560 8.06 38.60 10.11
C ILE A 560 9.12 39.70 10.09
N GLN A 561 9.82 39.90 11.21
CA GLN A 561 10.91 40.87 11.34
C GLN A 561 12.09 40.20 12.07
N LYS A 562 13.29 40.26 11.49
CA LYS A 562 14.49 39.56 11.98
C LYS A 562 14.22 38.08 12.26
N GLY A 563 13.53 37.43 11.31
CA GLY A 563 13.18 36.01 11.40
C GLY A 563 12.14 35.62 12.42
N ARG A 564 11.42 36.58 13.02
CA ARG A 564 10.39 36.32 14.03
C ARG A 564 9.08 37.01 13.70
N VAL A 565 7.97 36.31 13.91
CA VAL A 565 6.62 36.88 13.84
C VAL A 565 6.50 38.00 14.87
N ALA A 566 6.36 39.23 14.39
CA ALA A 566 6.24 40.44 15.20
C ALA A 566 4.78 40.73 15.58
N CYS A 567 3.83 40.47 14.68
CA CYS A 567 2.39 40.62 14.89
C CYS A 567 1.59 39.78 13.88
N VAL A 568 0.31 39.52 14.18
CA VAL A 568 -0.63 38.81 13.30
C VAL A 568 -2.06 39.34 13.49
N GLY A 569 -2.68 39.81 12.41
CA GLY A 569 -4.13 39.93 12.25
C GLY A 569 -4.83 41.14 12.89
N ASP A 570 -4.17 41.89 13.76
CA ASP A 570 -4.75 43.10 14.38
C ASP A 570 -4.57 44.38 13.53
N GLU A 571 -5.31 45.44 13.89
CA GLU A 571 -5.33 46.72 13.15
C GLU A 571 -4.01 47.51 13.28
N GLU A 572 -3.24 47.30 14.36
CA GLU A 572 -1.91 47.90 14.49
C GLU A 572 -0.91 47.17 13.58
N CYS A 573 -1.02 45.85 13.46
CA CYS A 573 -0.22 45.02 12.57
C CYS A 573 -0.40 45.41 11.10
N ALA A 574 -1.63 45.73 10.67
CA ALA A 574 -1.87 46.26 9.32
C ALA A 574 -1.13 47.59 9.07
N LYS A 575 -1.13 48.52 10.03
CA LYS A 575 -0.39 49.80 9.94
C LYS A 575 1.13 49.61 10.02
N MET A 576 1.59 48.65 10.83
CA MET A 576 2.99 48.26 10.89
C MET A 576 3.45 47.62 9.57
N ALA A 577 2.57 46.93 8.84
CA ALA A 577 2.89 46.27 7.58
C ALA A 577 3.14 47.27 6.45
N GLU A 578 2.34 48.33 6.35
CA GLU A 578 2.60 49.45 5.43
C GLU A 578 3.98 50.05 5.67
N LYS A 579 4.35 50.25 6.94
CA LYS A 579 5.68 50.74 7.31
C LYS A 579 6.79 49.74 6.99
N ALA A 580 6.62 48.46 7.32
CA ALA A 580 7.61 47.42 7.05
C ALA A 580 7.88 47.28 5.55
N ALA A 581 6.84 47.38 4.71
CA ALA A 581 6.95 47.42 3.26
C ALA A 581 7.74 48.66 2.78
N ALA A 582 7.46 49.84 3.33
CA ALA A 582 8.19 51.06 3.02
C ALA A 582 9.67 51.01 3.50
N ASP A 583 9.95 50.33 4.60
CA ASP A 583 11.28 50.05 5.14
C ASP A 583 12.01 48.92 4.36
N GLY A 584 11.39 48.35 3.31
CA GLY A 584 12.01 47.40 2.37
C GLY A 584 11.75 45.91 2.63
N ALA A 585 10.82 45.55 3.53
CA ALA A 585 10.41 44.16 3.70
C ALA A 585 9.70 43.63 2.44
N ALA A 586 9.95 42.36 2.09
CA ALA A 586 9.26 41.73 0.96
C ALA A 586 7.77 41.57 1.26
N VAL A 587 6.90 42.06 0.38
CA VAL A 587 5.44 41.93 0.52
C VAL A 587 4.93 40.79 -0.33
N VAL A 588 4.29 39.82 0.31
CA VAL A 588 3.77 38.60 -0.31
C VAL A 588 2.25 38.54 -0.09
N GLN A 589 1.51 38.24 -1.15
CA GLN A 589 0.07 38.00 -1.09
C GLN A 589 -0.21 36.53 -1.42
N ILE A 590 -0.81 35.81 -0.47
CA ILE A 590 -1.12 34.38 -0.60
C ILE A 590 -2.64 34.23 -0.45
N GLN A 591 -3.27 33.48 -1.34
CA GLN A 591 -4.74 33.37 -1.33
C GLN A 591 -5.20 32.39 -0.24
N ASN A 592 -6.14 32.83 0.61
CA ASN A 592 -6.70 31.99 1.69
C ASN A 592 -5.61 31.35 2.56
N ALA A 593 -4.67 32.16 3.05
CA ALA A 593 -3.43 31.65 3.62
C ALA A 593 -3.57 31.15 5.07
N PHE A 594 -2.85 30.09 5.41
CA PHE A 594 -2.82 29.53 6.77
C PHE A 594 -1.38 29.42 7.28
N MET A 595 -1.09 30.05 8.43
CA MET A 595 0.24 30.06 9.03
C MET A 595 0.33 29.07 10.20
N LEU A 596 1.21 28.08 10.09
CA LEU A 596 1.40 26.98 11.03
C LEU A 596 2.87 26.95 11.52
N PRO A 597 3.17 26.31 12.67
CA PRO A 597 4.53 25.81 12.94
C PRO A 597 4.94 24.82 11.84
N GLY A 598 6.24 24.72 11.58
CA GLY A 598 6.78 23.59 10.80
C GLY A 598 6.52 22.26 11.50
N LEU A 599 6.28 21.19 10.72
CA LEU A 599 5.96 19.88 11.29
C LEU A 599 7.25 19.16 11.76
N THR A 600 7.15 18.49 12.91
CA THR A 600 8.23 17.70 13.52
C THR A 600 7.81 16.24 13.57
N ILE A 601 8.32 15.40 12.66
CA ILE A 601 7.91 14.00 12.50
C ILE A 601 9.02 13.04 12.93
N ALA A 602 8.67 12.00 13.69
CA ALA A 602 9.55 10.86 13.97
C ALA A 602 9.37 9.77 12.89
N THR A 603 10.46 9.25 12.35
CA THR A 603 10.44 8.28 11.23
C THR A 603 11.35 7.08 11.51
N ARG A 604 11.27 6.04 10.66
CA ARG A 604 12.16 4.87 10.73
C ARG A 604 13.45 5.00 9.91
N GLN A 605 13.45 5.75 8.80
CA GLN A 605 14.55 5.68 7.80
C GLN A 605 14.86 6.96 7.01
N HIS A 606 14.10 8.06 7.18
CA HIS A 606 14.29 9.26 6.35
C HIS A 606 15.68 9.86 6.60
N GLY A 607 16.40 10.18 5.52
CA GLY A 607 17.78 10.66 5.58
C GLY A 607 18.84 9.57 5.79
N LEU A 608 18.46 8.30 5.96
CA LEU A 608 19.39 7.15 6.00
C LEU A 608 19.13 6.12 4.90
N ALA A 609 17.94 6.11 4.30
CA ALA A 609 17.60 5.32 3.12
C ALA A 609 16.88 6.22 2.11
N GLU A 610 17.31 6.15 0.85
CA GLU A 610 16.64 6.81 -0.27
C GLU A 610 15.70 5.83 -0.99
N MET A 611 16.17 4.63 -1.36
CA MET A 611 15.34 3.51 -1.82
C MET A 611 15.57 2.30 -0.92
N ALA A 612 14.59 1.94 -0.10
CA ALA A 612 14.72 0.90 0.93
C ALA A 612 15.05 -0.51 0.38
N LEU A 613 14.72 -0.80 -0.88
CA LEU A 613 14.99 -2.07 -1.56
C LEU A 613 16.24 -2.06 -2.46
N GLU A 614 16.94 -0.93 -2.59
CA GLU A 614 18.23 -0.82 -3.29
C GLU A 614 19.35 -0.53 -2.27
N PRO A 615 20.09 -1.58 -1.81
CA PRO A 615 21.05 -1.46 -0.71
C PRO A 615 22.13 -0.40 -0.90
N SER A 616 22.50 -0.08 -2.14
CA SER A 616 23.50 0.95 -2.44
C SER A 616 23.03 2.38 -2.18
N THR A 617 21.75 2.58 -1.84
CA THR A 617 21.16 3.89 -1.47
C THR A 617 20.73 3.98 0.00
N THR A 618 21.30 3.11 0.84
CA THR A 618 21.03 3.05 2.28
C THR A 618 22.34 3.10 3.08
N ASP A 619 22.30 3.62 4.30
CA ASP A 619 23.42 3.55 5.28
C ASP A 619 23.70 2.09 5.76
N GLY A 620 22.88 1.13 5.32
CA GLY A 620 22.90 -0.25 5.79
C GLY A 620 22.27 -0.40 7.19
N SER A 621 22.08 -1.63 7.62
CA SER A 621 21.44 -1.95 8.92
C SER A 621 22.40 -2.62 9.88
N SER A 622 22.37 -2.22 11.15
CA SER A 622 23.08 -2.92 12.23
C SER A 622 22.39 -4.23 12.62
N SER A 623 23.16 -5.15 13.23
CA SER A 623 22.65 -6.38 13.87
C SER A 623 21.97 -6.13 15.22
N GLY A 624 22.09 -4.92 15.76
CA GLY A 624 21.44 -4.47 16.99
C GLY A 624 21.94 -5.11 18.29
N ASP A 625 23.23 -5.46 18.35
CA ASP A 625 23.86 -6.11 19.50
C ASP A 625 25.21 -5.50 19.98
N ASP A 626 25.73 -4.43 19.35
CA ASP A 626 26.81 -3.62 19.93
C ASP A 626 26.25 -2.49 20.82
N PHE A 627 26.42 -2.63 22.13
CA PHE A 627 26.05 -1.62 23.12
C PHE A 627 27.23 -0.71 23.53
N HIS A 628 28.46 -1.02 23.16
CA HIS A 628 29.63 -0.20 23.48
C HIS A 628 29.83 0.93 22.47
N ASN A 629 29.54 0.67 21.20
CA ASN A 629 29.65 1.62 20.10
C ASN A 629 28.28 1.79 19.43
N PRO A 630 27.29 2.42 20.11
CA PRO A 630 25.98 2.64 19.51
C PRO A 630 26.15 3.48 18.23
N PRO A 631 25.58 3.07 17.08
CA PRO A 631 25.58 3.91 15.89
C PRO A 631 24.77 5.18 16.17
N GLU A 632 25.14 6.28 15.50
CA GLU A 632 24.49 7.58 15.67
C GLU A 632 24.05 8.12 14.30
N THR A 633 22.76 8.41 14.14
CA THR A 633 22.15 8.84 12.86
C THR A 633 22.90 9.99 12.19
N ARG A 634 23.41 10.95 12.98
CA ARG A 634 24.16 12.12 12.51
C ARG A 634 25.39 11.82 11.64
N PHE A 635 25.90 10.58 11.64
CA PHE A 635 27.03 10.16 10.81
C PHE A 635 26.62 9.52 9.48
N GLY A 636 25.40 8.98 9.36
CA GLY A 636 24.86 8.37 8.15
C GLY A 636 23.96 9.28 7.31
N LEU A 637 23.64 10.49 7.80
CA LEU A 637 22.69 11.40 7.15
C LEU A 637 23.10 11.76 5.71
N THR A 638 22.28 11.27 4.77
CA THR A 638 22.27 11.67 3.36
C THR A 638 21.08 12.62 3.16
N LEU A 639 21.37 13.84 2.74
CA LEU A 639 20.39 14.94 2.66
C LEU A 639 20.17 15.37 1.20
N GLY A 640 19.07 16.09 0.95
CA GLY A 640 18.69 16.55 -0.39
C GLY A 640 18.00 15.53 -1.31
N GLY A 641 17.73 14.31 -0.85
CA GLY A 641 16.98 13.29 -1.59
C GLY A 641 15.49 13.63 -1.83
N ILE A 642 14.86 12.96 -2.79
CA ILE A 642 13.50 13.27 -3.27
C ILE A 642 12.45 13.13 -2.15
N HIS A 643 12.64 12.17 -1.25
CA HIS A 643 11.75 11.93 -0.10
C HIS A 643 11.80 13.06 0.91
N LEU A 644 13.01 13.57 1.20
CA LEU A 644 13.21 14.70 2.10
C LEU A 644 12.66 16.00 1.49
N GLN A 645 12.84 16.21 0.19
CA GLN A 645 12.25 17.35 -0.51
C GLN A 645 10.71 17.26 -0.54
N SER A 646 10.14 16.08 -0.80
CA SER A 646 8.68 15.88 -0.80
C SER A 646 8.08 16.16 0.58
N ALA A 647 8.69 15.64 1.66
CA ALA A 647 8.33 15.95 3.04
C ALA A 647 8.40 17.45 3.32
N TYR A 648 9.47 18.11 2.87
CA TYR A 648 9.69 19.55 3.05
C TYR A 648 8.65 20.40 2.30
N HIS A 649 8.31 20.02 1.08
CA HIS A 649 7.31 20.68 0.23
C HIS A 649 5.87 20.46 0.73
N ALA A 650 5.66 19.47 1.60
CA ALA A 650 4.44 19.27 2.37
C ALA A 650 4.45 19.96 3.76
N GLY A 651 5.55 20.62 4.15
CA GLY A 651 5.65 21.44 5.35
C GLY A 651 6.29 20.76 6.57
N VAL A 652 6.87 19.57 6.39
CA VAL A 652 7.71 18.93 7.41
C VAL A 652 9.07 19.63 7.42
N THR A 653 9.37 20.38 8.48
CA THR A 653 10.64 21.13 8.59
C THR A 653 11.67 20.40 9.43
N ARG A 654 11.25 19.54 10.37
CA ARG A 654 12.15 18.77 11.23
C ARG A 654 11.78 17.29 11.22
N ILE A 655 12.81 16.45 11.12
CA ILE A 655 12.68 14.99 11.12
C ILE A 655 13.56 14.42 12.23
N VAL A 656 13.05 13.41 12.93
CA VAL A 656 13.83 12.57 13.85
C VAL A 656 13.89 11.14 13.30
N THR A 657 15.10 10.63 13.08
CA THR A 657 15.33 9.27 12.55
C THR A 657 16.30 8.52 13.46
N PRO A 658 16.08 7.22 13.79
CA PRO A 658 17.07 6.35 14.44
C PRO A 658 18.03 5.72 13.41
N PRO A 659 19.17 5.15 13.81
CA PRO A 659 19.97 4.32 12.92
C PRO A 659 19.21 3.07 12.50
N LEU A 660 19.44 2.58 11.28
CA LEU A 660 18.76 1.38 10.78
C LEU A 660 19.27 0.11 11.49
N THR A 661 18.36 -0.83 11.73
CA THR A 661 18.68 -2.13 12.36
C THR A 661 17.75 -3.24 11.88
N THR A 662 18.26 -4.46 11.92
CA THR A 662 17.46 -5.70 11.84
C THR A 662 17.34 -6.41 13.19
N GLY A 663 17.75 -5.75 14.29
CA GLY A 663 17.90 -6.37 15.60
C GLY A 663 17.14 -5.65 16.73
N PHE A 664 17.57 -5.93 17.96
CA PHE A 664 16.96 -5.40 19.18
C PHE A 664 17.32 -3.93 19.43
N PHE A 665 18.58 -3.54 19.25
CA PHE A 665 19.02 -2.17 19.44
C PHE A 665 19.20 -1.45 18.10
N HIS A 666 18.77 -0.19 18.02
CA HIS A 666 18.97 0.65 16.84
C HIS A 666 20.23 1.51 17.01
N GLY A 667 20.35 2.20 18.15
CA GLY A 667 21.39 3.21 18.42
C GLY A 667 20.80 4.54 18.88
N ILE A 668 21.47 5.65 18.52
CA ILE A 668 21.11 7.02 18.92
C ILE A 668 20.59 7.80 17.69
N SER A 669 19.40 8.36 17.84
CA SER A 669 18.74 9.21 16.82
C SER A 669 19.22 10.66 16.83
N ALA A 670 19.01 11.36 15.71
CA ALA A 670 19.24 12.80 15.57
C ALA A 670 17.99 13.52 15.04
N ARG A 671 17.81 14.81 15.40
CA ARG A 671 16.87 15.74 14.75
C ARG A 671 17.61 16.56 13.71
N PHE A 672 17.04 16.64 12.52
CA PHE A 672 17.64 17.36 11.38
C PHE A 672 16.56 18.05 10.53
N ARG A 673 17.00 18.96 9.65
CA ARG A 673 16.13 19.72 8.74
C ARG A 673 15.79 18.91 7.50
N ALA A 674 14.51 18.82 7.14
CA ALA A 674 14.09 18.09 5.94
C ALA A 674 14.58 18.78 4.65
N GLY A 675 14.43 20.11 4.55
CA GLY A 675 14.88 20.91 3.41
C GLY A 675 16.38 21.23 3.37
N ALA A 676 17.21 20.50 4.11
CA ALA A 676 18.67 20.63 4.01
C ALA A 676 19.21 19.76 2.85
N THR A 677 20.30 20.23 2.23
CA THR A 677 21.00 19.56 1.13
C THR A 677 22.36 19.03 1.55
N SER A 678 22.93 19.57 2.62
CA SER A 678 24.19 19.13 3.21
C SER A 678 24.14 19.18 4.73
N VAL A 679 24.89 18.29 5.39
CA VAL A 679 25.16 18.37 6.83
C VAL A 679 25.97 19.63 7.22
N LEU A 680 26.48 20.36 6.23
CA LEU A 680 27.14 21.65 6.39
C LEU A 680 26.18 22.85 6.32
N ASP A 681 24.90 22.65 5.98
CA ASP A 681 23.92 23.73 5.92
C ASP A 681 23.57 24.22 7.34
N ASP A 682 23.29 25.52 7.49
CA ASP A 682 22.97 26.10 8.79
C ASP A 682 21.77 25.39 9.45
N GLY A 683 21.98 24.90 10.66
CA GLY A 683 21.00 24.15 11.43
C GLY A 683 20.68 22.75 10.89
N ALA A 684 21.40 22.23 9.90
CA ALA A 684 21.09 20.96 9.23
C ALA A 684 20.83 19.81 10.22
N VAL A 685 21.70 19.63 11.21
CA VAL A 685 21.47 18.75 12.36
C VAL A 685 21.26 19.62 13.60
N SER A 686 20.02 19.79 14.03
CA SER A 686 19.67 20.65 15.17
C SER A 686 19.98 19.97 16.51
N ASP A 687 19.76 18.65 16.61
CA ASP A 687 19.95 17.89 17.84
C ASP A 687 20.66 16.56 17.52
N PRO A 688 21.97 16.44 17.77
CA PRO A 688 22.76 15.27 17.37
C PRO A 688 22.50 14.01 18.20
N ASN A 689 21.84 14.13 19.36
CA ASN A 689 21.60 13.05 20.32
C ASN A 689 20.19 13.18 20.89
N VAL A 690 19.17 12.66 20.20
CA VAL A 690 17.76 12.81 20.60
C VAL A 690 17.36 11.71 21.58
N ALA A 691 17.36 10.45 21.15
CA ALA A 691 16.86 9.32 21.93
C ALA A 691 17.64 8.02 21.64
N LEU A 692 17.63 7.08 22.60
CA LEU A 692 18.02 5.68 22.39
C LEU A 692 16.82 4.88 21.89
N HIS A 693 17.05 3.98 20.93
CA HIS A 693 15.98 3.28 20.20
C HIS A 693 16.14 1.76 20.26
N PHE A 694 15.05 1.03 20.56
CA PHE A 694 15.02 -0.43 20.66
C PHE A 694 13.72 -1.03 20.08
N THR A 695 13.80 -2.13 19.35
CA THR A 695 12.63 -2.94 18.97
C THR A 695 12.46 -4.10 19.94
N ILE A 696 11.24 -4.29 20.47
CA ILE A 696 10.89 -5.43 21.34
C ILE A 696 9.64 -6.12 20.79
N GLY A 697 9.78 -7.39 20.40
CA GLY A 697 8.76 -8.16 19.71
C GLY A 697 9.35 -9.26 18.84
N HIS A 698 8.53 -9.78 17.91
CA HIS A 698 8.93 -10.86 17.01
C HIS A 698 10.01 -10.46 16.01
N GLU A 699 9.97 -9.24 15.47
CA GLU A 699 10.94 -8.73 14.49
C GLU A 699 12.38 -8.62 15.04
N ALA A 700 12.54 -8.36 16.34
CA ALA A 700 13.83 -8.16 17.00
C ALA A 700 14.52 -9.46 17.48
N LYS A 701 14.03 -10.63 17.06
CA LYS A 701 14.59 -11.93 17.46
C LYS A 701 15.86 -12.23 16.66
N GLY A 702 17.01 -11.98 17.27
CA GLY A 702 18.34 -12.26 16.72
C GLY A 702 19.09 -13.38 17.46
N LEU A 703 20.34 -13.63 17.08
CA LEU A 703 21.22 -14.59 17.77
C LEU A 703 21.48 -14.17 19.24
N SER A 704 21.70 -12.88 19.45
CA SER A 704 22.02 -12.27 20.75
C SER A 704 20.75 -12.02 21.61
N THR A 705 19.59 -11.86 20.97
CA THR A 705 18.28 -11.58 21.60
C THR A 705 17.16 -12.51 21.08
N PRO A 706 17.27 -13.84 21.27
CA PRO A 706 16.39 -14.81 20.59
C PRO A 706 14.96 -14.88 21.14
N SER A 707 14.65 -14.19 22.24
CA SER A 707 13.32 -14.15 22.84
C SER A 707 12.97 -12.76 23.39
N VAL A 708 11.68 -12.46 23.45
CA VAL A 708 11.15 -11.21 24.02
C VAL A 708 11.53 -11.06 25.50
N SER A 709 11.59 -12.18 26.24
CA SER A 709 12.07 -12.17 27.63
C SER A 709 13.53 -11.73 27.75
N ILE A 710 14.40 -12.17 26.84
CA ILE A 710 15.81 -11.73 26.80
C ILE A 710 15.88 -10.25 26.37
N GLN A 711 15.14 -9.83 25.34
CA GLN A 711 15.08 -8.41 24.92
C GLN A 711 14.72 -7.47 26.10
N ILE A 712 13.66 -7.80 26.85
CA ILE A 712 13.21 -7.01 28.01
C ILE A 712 14.25 -7.05 29.14
N GLN A 713 14.84 -8.21 29.42
CA GLN A 713 15.90 -8.33 30.44
C GLN A 713 17.12 -7.49 30.05
N THR A 714 17.60 -7.59 28.81
CA THR A 714 18.76 -6.82 28.33
C THR A 714 18.50 -5.32 28.40
N LEU A 715 17.32 -4.84 28.01
CA LEU A 715 16.96 -3.42 28.16
C LEU A 715 17.04 -2.98 29.63
N ARG A 716 16.43 -3.77 30.52
CA ARG A 716 16.44 -3.47 31.95
C ARG A 716 17.87 -3.41 32.49
N ASP A 717 18.68 -4.42 32.19
CA ASP A 717 20.06 -4.54 32.69
C ASP A 717 20.95 -3.38 32.16
N LEU A 718 20.73 -2.90 30.94
CA LEU A 718 21.37 -1.70 30.39
C LEU A 718 21.00 -0.41 31.16
N LEU A 719 19.75 -0.28 31.62
CA LEU A 719 19.25 0.90 32.32
C LEU A 719 19.55 0.89 33.84
N VAL A 720 19.68 -0.27 34.47
CA VAL A 720 19.99 -0.38 35.92
C VAL A 720 21.50 -0.54 36.21
N SER A 721 22.34 -0.76 35.19
CA SER A 721 23.78 -0.95 35.40
C SER A 721 24.45 0.26 36.05
N SER A 722 25.29 0.01 37.07
CA SER A 722 26.18 1.02 37.65
C SER A 722 27.31 1.43 36.70
N GLU A 723 27.69 0.54 35.79
CA GLU A 723 28.73 0.72 34.78
C GLU A 723 28.14 0.33 33.41
N PRO A 724 27.29 1.18 32.80
CA PRO A 724 26.70 0.88 31.50
C PRO A 724 27.76 0.93 30.39
N PRO A 725 27.58 0.15 29.30
CA PRO A 725 28.59 0.00 28.24
C PRO A 725 28.87 1.28 27.45
N HIS A 726 27.94 2.25 27.48
CA HIS A 726 28.06 3.58 26.88
C HIS A 726 27.37 4.64 27.77
N PRO A 727 27.86 5.91 27.84
CA PRO A 727 27.26 6.94 28.69
C PRO A 727 25.79 7.27 28.38
N ALA A 728 25.31 7.01 27.17
CA ALA A 728 23.92 7.25 26.77
C ALA A 728 22.91 6.47 27.64
N PHE A 729 23.20 5.21 28.01
CA PHE A 729 22.28 4.44 28.86
C PHE A 729 22.18 5.04 30.27
N GLN A 730 23.26 5.62 30.81
CA GLN A 730 23.20 6.32 32.10
C GLN A 730 22.36 7.61 32.03
N GLN A 731 22.42 8.33 30.89
CA GLN A 731 21.57 9.50 30.66
C GLN A 731 20.10 9.10 30.47
N ALA A 732 19.84 7.96 29.84
CA ALA A 732 18.52 7.42 29.63
C ALA A 732 17.86 6.88 30.91
N ALA A 733 18.64 6.19 31.76
CA ALA A 733 18.22 5.78 33.10
C ALA A 733 17.81 6.98 33.97
N LYS A 734 18.52 8.11 33.84
CA LYS A 734 18.18 9.40 34.47
C LYS A 734 17.03 10.16 33.78
N GLY A 735 16.45 9.59 32.72
CA GLY A 735 15.41 10.23 31.90
C GLY A 735 15.84 11.51 31.17
N SER A 736 17.16 11.76 31.05
CA SER A 736 17.71 12.92 30.33
C SER A 736 17.67 12.74 28.81
N ILE A 737 17.84 11.49 28.36
CA ILE A 737 17.62 11.06 26.97
C ILE A 737 16.41 10.09 26.99
N PRO A 738 15.39 10.26 26.13
CA PRO A 738 14.32 9.29 25.95
C PRO A 738 14.80 7.88 25.57
N VAL A 739 14.05 6.87 26.01
CA VAL A 739 14.13 5.49 25.53
C VAL A 739 12.90 5.22 24.69
N VAL A 740 13.08 5.14 23.37
CA VAL A 740 12.01 4.84 22.41
C VAL A 740 11.95 3.33 22.17
N ILE A 741 10.77 2.76 22.41
CA ILE A 741 10.48 1.33 22.26
C ILE A 741 9.53 1.10 21.10
N TYR A 742 10.04 0.49 20.03
CA TYR A 742 9.25 0.04 18.89
C TYR A 742 8.56 -1.27 19.27
N THR A 743 7.25 -1.20 19.51
CA THR A 743 6.42 -2.38 19.79
C THR A 743 4.95 -2.09 19.56
N ASN A 744 4.20 -3.10 19.15
CA ASN A 744 2.74 -3.01 19.02
C ASN A 744 2.00 -3.76 20.14
N ASN A 745 2.67 -4.69 20.84
CA ASN A 745 2.00 -5.66 21.69
C ASN A 745 1.75 -5.14 23.11
N LYS A 746 0.51 -5.33 23.60
CA LYS A 746 0.08 -4.86 24.94
C LYS A 746 0.97 -5.41 26.07
N ASP A 747 1.40 -6.66 25.99
CA ASP A 747 2.12 -7.30 27.10
C ASP A 747 3.56 -6.78 27.18
N VAL A 748 4.19 -6.46 26.04
CA VAL A 748 5.46 -5.73 26.01
C VAL A 748 5.29 -4.32 26.60
N ILE A 749 4.23 -3.59 26.21
CA ILE A 749 3.94 -2.24 26.72
C ILE A 749 3.74 -2.26 28.24
N ALA A 750 3.05 -3.27 28.79
CA ALA A 750 2.90 -3.46 30.24
C ALA A 750 4.25 -3.65 30.95
N HIS A 751 5.19 -4.39 30.35
CA HIS A 751 6.55 -4.49 30.88
C HIS A 751 7.31 -3.15 30.82
N MET A 752 7.06 -2.31 29.80
CA MET A 752 7.66 -0.97 29.73
C MET A 752 7.09 -0.03 30.81
N ILE A 753 5.79 -0.12 31.12
CA ILE A 753 5.18 0.59 32.27
C ILE A 753 5.84 0.16 33.59
N ALA A 754 6.06 -1.15 33.79
CA ALA A 754 6.77 -1.67 34.96
C ALA A 754 8.22 -1.19 35.02
N LEU A 755 8.93 -1.19 33.88
CA LEU A 755 10.32 -0.74 33.79
C LEU A 755 10.47 0.77 34.05
N LYS A 756 9.52 1.61 33.61
CA LYS A 756 9.48 3.03 33.97
C LYS A 756 9.29 3.22 35.47
N ARG A 757 8.39 2.45 36.10
CA ARG A 757 8.15 2.48 37.55
C ARG A 757 9.38 2.02 38.36
N GLU A 758 10.20 1.11 37.82
CA GLU A 758 11.45 0.66 38.44
C GLU A 758 12.60 1.68 38.28
N THR A 759 12.79 2.22 37.08
CA THR A 759 14.01 2.97 36.72
C THR A 759 13.86 4.50 36.79
N GLY A 760 12.65 5.02 36.63
CA GLY A 760 12.41 6.44 36.38
C GLY A 760 12.78 6.91 34.95
N ALA A 761 13.18 6.00 34.05
CA ALA A 761 13.55 6.33 32.68
C ALA A 761 12.38 6.96 31.89
N HIS A 762 12.70 7.87 30.98
CA HIS A 762 11.71 8.49 30.11
C HIS A 762 11.41 7.59 28.91
N ILE A 763 10.51 6.64 29.10
CA ILE A 763 10.11 5.69 28.04
C ILE A 763 9.03 6.32 27.15
N VAL A 764 9.19 6.13 25.84
CA VAL A 764 8.25 6.48 24.76
C VAL A 764 7.91 5.20 24.01
N ILE A 765 6.63 4.95 23.71
CA ILE A 765 6.25 3.86 22.80
C ILE A 765 6.17 4.41 21.37
N MET A 766 6.77 3.72 20.41
CA MET A 766 6.60 4.00 18.98
C MET A 766 5.92 2.80 18.30
N GLY A 767 4.90 3.09 17.48
CA GLY A 767 3.93 2.08 17.06
C GLY A 767 2.75 2.04 18.03
N GLY A 768 2.64 0.99 18.84
CA GLY A 768 1.64 0.90 19.91
C GLY A 768 0.22 0.57 19.43
N ALA A 769 0.04 -0.28 18.41
CA ALA A 769 -1.29 -0.67 17.91
C ALA A 769 -2.23 -1.23 19.01
N GLU A 770 -1.71 -1.98 19.98
CA GLU A 770 -2.47 -2.48 21.14
C GLU A 770 -2.36 -1.57 22.39
N ALA A 771 -1.70 -0.41 22.32
CA ALA A 771 -1.50 0.50 23.47
C ALA A 771 -2.81 1.01 24.07
N HIS A 772 -3.87 1.09 23.27
CA HIS A 772 -5.22 1.47 23.70
C HIS A 772 -5.78 0.54 24.81
N LEU A 773 -5.29 -0.70 24.92
CA LEU A 773 -5.66 -1.65 25.99
C LEU A 773 -5.02 -1.31 27.35
N LEU A 774 -4.12 -0.33 27.39
CA LEU A 774 -3.39 0.13 28.58
C LEU A 774 -3.43 1.67 28.70
N ALA A 775 -4.43 2.31 28.09
CA ALA A 775 -4.49 3.77 27.95
C ALA A 775 -4.47 4.50 29.32
N THR A 776 -5.19 3.95 30.31
CA THR A 776 -5.19 4.47 31.68
C THR A 776 -3.81 4.35 32.32
N GLU A 777 -3.20 3.17 32.27
CA GLU A 777 -1.92 2.88 32.90
C GLU A 777 -0.77 3.67 32.26
N LEU A 778 -0.80 3.88 30.94
CA LEU A 778 0.14 4.73 30.20
C LEU A 778 0.03 6.19 30.65
N SER A 779 -1.20 6.69 30.82
CA SER A 779 -1.48 8.05 31.30
C SER A 779 -1.01 8.25 32.74
N GLU A 780 -1.30 7.30 33.65
CA GLU A 780 -0.87 7.31 35.06
C GLU A 780 0.65 7.44 35.24
N VAL A 781 1.45 6.88 34.33
CA VAL A 781 2.92 6.95 34.37
C VAL A 781 3.53 7.91 33.36
N ASP A 782 2.73 8.73 32.67
CA ASP A 782 3.19 9.69 31.65
C ASP A 782 4.09 9.04 30.56
N ILE A 783 3.67 7.91 30.00
CA ILE A 783 4.34 7.31 28.83
C ILE A 783 3.64 7.81 27.56
N PRO A 784 4.28 8.68 26.77
CA PRO A 784 3.75 9.11 25.48
C PRO A 784 3.81 7.97 24.45
N VAL A 785 2.90 8.04 23.46
CA VAL A 785 2.82 7.07 22.34
C VAL A 785 2.89 7.83 21.02
N ILE A 786 3.90 7.52 20.20
CA ILE A 786 4.01 7.98 18.82
C ILE A 786 3.45 6.88 17.92
N VAL A 787 2.21 7.06 17.45
CA VAL A 787 1.50 6.04 16.66
C VAL A 787 1.95 6.05 15.20
N ALA A 788 2.35 4.88 14.70
CA ALA A 788 2.80 4.68 13.32
C ALA A 788 2.78 3.17 12.96
N PRO A 789 2.05 2.74 11.92
CA PRO A 789 1.04 3.50 11.19
C PRO A 789 -0.14 3.91 12.09
N PHE A 790 -0.82 4.99 11.72
CA PHE A 790 -1.96 5.59 12.44
C PHE A 790 -3.27 5.45 11.63
N TRP A 791 -3.22 5.15 10.32
CA TRP A 791 -4.37 4.67 9.56
C TRP A 791 -4.97 3.45 10.29
N GLY A 792 -6.30 3.30 10.22
CA GLY A 792 -7.07 2.31 10.99
C GLY A 792 -6.37 0.95 10.98
N CYS A 793 -6.31 0.29 12.14
CA CYS A 793 -5.29 -0.75 12.28
C CYS A 793 -5.68 -2.05 11.58
N GLU A 794 -4.83 -2.47 10.65
CA GLU A 794 -4.80 -3.84 10.15
C GLU A 794 -4.10 -4.72 11.20
N PRO A 795 -4.71 -5.83 11.67
CA PRO A 795 -4.05 -6.80 12.53
C PRO A 795 -3.02 -7.66 11.76
N LEU A 796 -2.21 -7.02 10.90
CA LEU A 796 -1.30 -7.60 9.92
C LEU A 796 -0.28 -8.55 10.55
N PHE A 797 0.21 -8.23 11.75
CA PHE A 797 1.19 -9.01 12.46
C PHE A 797 0.64 -9.56 13.77
N TRP A 798 1.20 -10.68 14.23
CA TRP A 798 0.79 -11.32 15.48
C TRP A 798 0.86 -10.40 16.71
N ASP A 799 1.81 -9.46 16.72
CA ASP A 799 2.03 -8.49 17.79
C ASP A 799 1.07 -7.28 17.74
N SER A 800 0.20 -7.16 16.73
CA SER A 800 -0.83 -6.12 16.61
C SER A 800 -2.26 -6.67 16.54
N ARG A 801 -2.47 -7.98 16.77
CA ARG A 801 -3.74 -8.67 16.44
C ARG A 801 -4.98 -8.19 17.20
N HIS A 802 -4.85 -7.49 18.32
CA HIS A 802 -5.99 -6.93 19.07
C HIS A 802 -6.20 -5.42 18.84
N CYS A 803 -5.59 -4.84 17.82
CA CYS A 803 -5.75 -3.42 17.53
C CYS A 803 -7.17 -3.04 17.06
N LEU A 804 -7.51 -1.76 17.13
CA LEU A 804 -8.83 -1.26 16.74
C LEU A 804 -8.85 -0.85 15.25
N PRO A 805 -9.68 -1.48 14.39
CA PRO A 805 -9.84 -1.08 12.98
C PRO A 805 -10.62 0.24 12.81
N GLY A 806 -11.27 0.73 13.87
CA GLY A 806 -12.00 2.00 13.87
C GLY A 806 -13.44 1.91 13.36
N PRO A 807 -14.14 3.06 13.33
CA PRO A 807 -15.50 3.14 12.81
C PRO A 807 -15.58 2.76 11.33
N PRO A 808 -16.57 1.96 10.91
CA PRO A 808 -17.77 1.55 11.67
C PRO A 808 -17.66 0.26 12.49
N LEU A 809 -16.52 -0.43 12.52
CA LEU A 809 -16.38 -1.73 13.22
C LEU A 809 -16.17 -1.59 14.73
N THR A 810 -15.51 -0.51 15.17
CA THR A 810 -15.35 -0.12 16.58
C THR A 810 -15.72 1.35 16.75
N ASP A 811 -16.19 1.77 17.93
CA ASP A 811 -16.70 3.14 18.13
C ASP A 811 -15.62 4.23 18.05
N SER A 812 -14.37 3.87 18.32
CA SER A 812 -13.19 4.76 18.30
C SER A 812 -11.99 4.07 17.65
N LEU A 813 -11.01 4.87 17.21
CA LEU A 813 -9.67 4.43 16.82
C LEU A 813 -8.77 4.24 18.04
N GLY A 814 -7.76 3.37 17.95
CA GLY A 814 -6.77 3.15 19.02
C GLY A 814 -6.15 4.45 19.58
N PRO A 815 -5.67 5.39 18.74
CA PRO A 815 -5.11 6.64 19.22
C PRO A 815 -6.16 7.60 19.84
N GLN A 816 -7.44 7.51 19.47
CA GLN A 816 -8.50 8.30 20.12
C GLN A 816 -8.72 7.86 21.56
N VAL A 817 -8.73 6.55 21.83
CA VAL A 817 -8.81 5.99 23.20
C VAL A 817 -7.64 6.46 24.07
N LEU A 818 -6.43 6.54 23.49
CA LEU A 818 -5.26 7.08 24.18
C LEU A 818 -5.42 8.57 24.52
N ILE A 819 -5.87 9.39 23.57
CA ILE A 819 -6.12 10.84 23.77
C ILE A 819 -7.20 11.07 24.83
N GLU A 820 -8.30 10.30 24.79
CA GLU A 820 -9.39 10.38 25.78
C GLU A 820 -8.93 10.00 27.20
N ALA A 821 -7.97 9.08 27.33
CA ALA A 821 -7.34 8.73 28.61
C ALA A 821 -6.30 9.77 29.09
N GLY A 822 -5.98 10.79 28.29
CA GLY A 822 -4.98 11.83 28.61
C GLY A 822 -3.54 11.46 28.27
N VAL A 823 -3.30 10.39 27.49
CA VAL A 823 -1.97 10.04 26.99
C VAL A 823 -1.49 11.09 25.99
N THR A 824 -0.23 11.52 26.08
CA THR A 824 0.38 12.35 25.04
C THR A 824 0.60 11.49 23.80
N VAL A 825 -0.22 11.71 22.77
CA VAL A 825 -0.14 11.01 21.48
C VAL A 825 0.51 11.91 20.44
N GLY A 826 1.47 11.38 19.68
CA GLY A 826 1.97 11.96 18.44
C GLY A 826 1.79 11.00 17.27
N ILE A 827 1.93 11.48 16.03
CA ILE A 827 1.95 10.66 14.82
C ILE A 827 3.39 10.60 14.30
N GLY A 828 3.83 9.41 13.89
CA GLY A 828 5.11 9.19 13.20
C GLY A 828 4.91 8.53 11.83
N SER A 829 5.97 8.52 11.02
CA SER A 829 5.99 7.80 9.74
C SER A 829 6.72 6.47 9.87
N TRP A 830 5.97 5.37 9.65
CA TRP A 830 6.49 4.00 9.56
C TRP A 830 6.24 3.47 8.15
N ASP A 831 6.44 4.32 7.16
CA ASP A 831 6.30 3.95 5.77
C ASP A 831 7.62 3.39 5.21
N THR A 832 7.53 2.22 4.59
CA THR A 832 8.63 1.56 3.87
C THR A 832 8.87 2.16 2.49
N MET A 833 7.85 2.79 1.89
CA MET A 833 7.95 3.54 0.62
C MET A 833 8.68 4.87 0.79
N ASN A 834 8.80 5.35 2.04
CA ASN A 834 9.52 6.54 2.47
C ASN A 834 8.88 7.88 2.03
N ASN A 835 7.64 7.85 1.52
CA ASN A 835 7.00 8.99 0.88
C ASN A 835 5.70 9.44 1.59
N HIS A 836 5.00 8.58 2.34
CA HIS A 836 3.75 8.95 3.04
C HIS A 836 3.91 10.08 4.08
N ILE A 837 5.14 10.41 4.49
CA ILE A 837 5.43 11.53 5.41
C ILE A 837 4.83 12.87 4.95
N GLN A 838 4.63 13.06 3.65
CA GLN A 838 3.99 14.25 3.09
C GLN A 838 2.52 14.39 3.49
N SER A 839 1.84 13.28 3.78
CA SER A 839 0.42 13.23 4.10
C SER A 839 0.13 13.54 5.58
N SER A 840 1.14 13.66 6.44
CA SER A 840 0.98 13.66 7.90
C SER A 840 0.04 14.72 8.50
N ILE A 841 -0.14 15.87 7.85
CA ILE A 841 -1.14 16.85 8.30
C ILE A 841 -2.59 16.39 8.01
N TRP A 842 -2.86 15.73 6.87
CA TRP A 842 -4.17 15.16 6.55
C TRP A 842 -4.49 13.96 7.42
N GLU A 843 -3.49 13.13 7.68
CA GLU A 843 -3.51 11.98 8.58
C GLU A 843 -3.93 12.39 10.01
N ALA A 844 -3.28 13.44 10.54
CA ALA A 844 -3.65 14.01 11.83
C ALA A 844 -5.02 14.69 11.82
N SER A 845 -5.40 15.31 10.70
CA SER A 845 -6.74 15.91 10.51
C SER A 845 -7.85 14.88 10.53
N TRP A 846 -7.62 13.71 9.93
CA TRP A 846 -8.54 12.58 9.96
C TRP A 846 -8.71 12.04 11.38
N LEU A 847 -7.60 11.83 12.11
CA LEU A 847 -7.64 11.31 13.49
C LEU A 847 -8.34 12.27 14.46
N ALA A 848 -8.05 13.58 14.36
CA ALA A 848 -8.63 14.61 15.23
C ALA A 848 -10.07 15.00 14.85
N GLY A 849 -10.47 14.73 13.59
CA GLY A 849 -11.71 15.18 13.00
C GLY A 849 -11.70 16.66 12.57
N PRO A 850 -12.56 17.05 11.61
CA PRO A 850 -12.52 18.37 10.96
C PRO A 850 -12.74 19.56 11.92
N ALA A 851 -13.39 19.33 13.06
CA ALA A 851 -13.65 20.36 14.06
C ALA A 851 -12.43 20.70 14.94
N ASN A 852 -11.40 19.84 15.01
CA ASN A 852 -10.29 19.98 15.97
C ASN A 852 -8.91 20.11 15.31
N GLN A 853 -8.77 21.14 14.47
CA GLN A 853 -7.52 21.51 13.81
C GLN A 853 -6.35 21.76 14.77
N SER A 854 -6.62 22.17 16.03
CA SER A 854 -5.54 22.35 17.03
C SER A 854 -4.94 21.00 17.42
N LEU A 855 -5.77 20.00 17.72
CA LEU A 855 -5.30 18.64 18.01
C LEU A 855 -4.60 18.03 16.80
N ALA A 856 -5.17 18.18 15.60
CA ALA A 856 -4.53 17.74 14.35
C ALA A 856 -3.10 18.27 14.23
N LEU A 857 -2.89 19.56 14.47
CA LEU A 857 -1.57 20.16 14.43
C LEU A 857 -0.66 19.66 15.56
N ASP A 858 -1.17 19.56 16.79
CA ASP A 858 -0.38 19.18 17.96
C ASP A 858 0.13 17.72 17.87
N LEU A 859 -0.63 16.83 17.22
CA LEU A 859 -0.25 15.43 16.93
C LEU A 859 1.03 15.29 16.08
N VAL A 860 1.29 16.23 15.15
CA VAL A 860 2.44 16.22 14.22
C VAL A 860 3.47 17.32 14.51
N THR A 861 3.38 17.93 15.69
CA THR A 861 4.32 18.97 16.15
C THR A 861 4.64 18.77 17.63
N THR A 862 3.90 19.49 18.48
CA THR A 862 4.15 19.71 19.89
C THR A 862 4.19 18.40 20.69
N ASN A 863 3.36 17.41 20.33
CA ASN A 863 3.32 16.15 21.06
C ASN A 863 4.50 15.24 20.73
N VAL A 864 5.00 15.25 19.48
CA VAL A 864 6.23 14.54 19.09
C VAL A 864 7.44 15.18 19.79
N GLU A 865 7.51 16.51 19.79
CA GLU A 865 8.58 17.27 20.48
C GLU A 865 8.58 17.01 22.00
N LYS A 866 7.40 17.06 22.65
CA LYS A 866 7.26 16.72 24.08
C LYS A 866 7.65 15.27 24.36
N ALA A 867 7.18 14.32 23.55
CA ALA A 867 7.48 12.90 23.74
C ALA A 867 8.99 12.64 23.72
N LEU A 868 9.71 13.30 22.82
CA LEU A 868 11.15 13.18 22.62
C LEU A 868 11.99 14.21 23.42
N LYS A 869 11.37 15.01 24.31
CA LYS A 869 12.02 16.07 25.11
C LYS A 869 12.80 17.13 24.30
N LEU A 870 12.32 17.43 23.11
CA LEU A 870 12.88 18.42 22.21
C LEU A 870 12.38 19.84 22.54
N SER A 871 13.16 20.83 22.13
CA SER A 871 12.68 22.23 22.03
C SER A 871 11.70 22.39 20.87
N GLU A 872 10.73 23.31 21.01
CA GLU A 872 9.92 23.80 19.88
C GLU A 872 10.84 24.25 18.75
N ALA A 873 10.64 23.74 17.52
CA ALA A 873 11.49 24.06 16.37
C ALA A 873 11.53 25.57 16.03
N GLY A 874 10.41 26.29 16.23
CA GLY A 874 10.30 27.72 15.96
C GLY A 874 10.23 28.10 14.47
N ASP A 875 10.15 27.12 13.58
CA ASP A 875 9.88 27.30 12.15
C ASP A 875 8.44 27.77 11.91
N VAL A 876 8.22 28.48 10.80
CA VAL A 876 6.90 28.93 10.38
C VAL A 876 6.65 28.54 8.92
N VAL A 877 5.60 27.77 8.68
CA VAL A 877 5.17 27.35 7.34
C VAL A 877 3.85 28.02 7.02
N VAL A 878 3.76 28.63 5.84
CA VAL A 878 2.53 29.26 5.34
C VAL A 878 2.02 28.46 4.15
N TYR A 879 0.76 28.05 4.23
CA TYR A 879 0.05 27.33 3.18
C TYR A 879 -0.86 28.27 2.41
N GLU A 880 -1.00 28.03 1.11
CA GLU A 880 -2.11 28.51 0.28
C GLU A 880 -3.23 27.47 0.35
N GLY A 881 -4.41 27.85 0.87
CA GLY A 881 -5.49 26.93 1.20
C GLY A 881 -5.43 26.39 2.65
N ASN A 882 -6.46 25.63 3.04
CA ASN A 882 -6.59 25.07 4.40
C ASN A 882 -5.79 23.75 4.53
N PRO A 883 -4.66 23.70 5.26
CA PRO A 883 -3.78 22.51 5.28
C PRO A 883 -4.39 21.27 5.94
N PHE A 884 -5.50 21.43 6.67
CA PHE A 884 -6.26 20.32 7.25
C PHE A 884 -7.25 19.68 6.25
N GLU A 885 -7.25 20.14 5.00
CA GLU A 885 -8.05 19.64 3.88
C GLU A 885 -7.17 19.43 2.63
N PHE A 886 -7.66 18.66 1.65
CA PHE A 886 -7.01 18.54 0.34
C PHE A 886 -7.10 19.86 -0.46
N GLY A 887 -6.22 20.02 -1.45
CA GLY A 887 -6.12 21.24 -2.27
C GLY A 887 -5.14 22.30 -1.73
N ALA A 888 -4.76 22.23 -0.46
CA ALA A 888 -3.78 23.15 0.13
C ALA A 888 -2.33 22.78 -0.23
N ARG A 889 -1.44 23.78 -0.33
CA ARG A 889 -0.01 23.58 -0.61
C ARG A 889 0.86 24.55 0.18
N VAL A 890 2.11 24.18 0.47
CA VAL A 890 3.08 25.12 1.04
C VAL A 890 3.34 26.26 0.06
N ALA A 891 3.23 27.49 0.56
CA ALA A 891 3.51 28.72 -0.17
C ALA A 891 4.79 29.41 0.34
N LEU A 892 5.19 29.20 1.60
CA LEU A 892 6.43 29.75 2.18
C LEU A 892 6.90 28.90 3.37
N SER A 893 8.21 28.72 3.51
CA SER A 893 8.83 28.14 4.72
C SER A 893 9.90 29.08 5.28
N LEU A 894 9.78 29.41 6.58
CA LEU A 894 10.72 30.19 7.37
C LEU A 894 11.40 29.26 8.38
N GLU A 895 12.71 29.08 8.25
CA GLU A 895 13.52 28.24 9.15
C GLU A 895 14.81 28.95 9.56
N GLU A 896 15.25 28.76 10.80
CA GLU A 896 16.43 29.44 11.36
C GLU A 896 16.39 30.98 11.20
N GLY A 897 15.18 31.54 11.12
CA GLY A 897 14.93 32.98 10.98
C GLY A 897 15.01 33.55 9.55
N ILE A 898 15.18 32.72 8.52
CA ILE A 898 15.21 33.17 7.11
C ILE A 898 14.24 32.37 6.26
N VAL A 899 13.66 33.01 5.24
CA VAL A 899 12.80 32.31 4.28
C VAL A 899 13.66 31.39 3.42
N ARG A 900 13.41 30.09 3.51
CA ARG A 900 14.17 29.05 2.82
C ARG A 900 13.50 28.62 1.52
N SER A 901 12.18 28.60 1.46
CA SER A 901 11.41 28.28 0.25
C SER A 901 10.19 29.20 0.07
N PHE A 902 9.79 29.39 -1.18
CA PHE A 902 8.63 30.17 -1.59
C PHE A 902 8.00 29.53 -2.82
N PHE A 903 6.72 29.15 -2.73
CA PHE A 903 6.01 28.24 -3.63
C PHE A 903 6.93 27.11 -4.16
N PRO A 904 7.44 26.23 -3.29
CA PRO A 904 8.23 25.10 -3.73
C PRO A 904 7.39 24.17 -4.62
N ASN A 905 7.84 23.94 -5.85
CA ASN A 905 7.22 22.95 -6.71
C ASN A 905 7.59 21.56 -6.20
N ALA A 906 6.58 20.79 -5.78
CA ALA A 906 6.74 19.43 -5.29
C ALA A 906 7.09 18.42 -6.40
N ASP A 907 6.74 18.75 -7.65
CA ASP A 907 6.81 17.89 -8.83
C ASP A 907 7.66 18.52 -9.95
N ALA A 908 8.52 19.49 -9.62
CA ALA A 908 9.51 20.00 -10.57
C ALA A 908 10.61 18.93 -10.78
N THR A 909 10.37 18.03 -11.72
CA THR A 909 11.40 17.14 -12.27
C THR A 909 12.51 17.98 -12.90
N GLU A 910 13.76 17.84 -12.40
CA GLU A 910 14.96 18.25 -13.13
C GLU A 910 15.22 17.34 -14.36
#